data_AF-A0A4P5YFF1-F1
#
_entry.id   AF-A0A4P5YFF1-F1
#
_cell.length_a   1.000
_cell.length_b   1.000
_cell.length_c   1.000
_cell.angle_alpha   90.00
_cell.angle_beta   90.00
_cell.angle_gamma   90.00
#
_symmetry.space_group_name_H-M   'P 1'
#
loop_
_entity.id
_entity.type
_entity.pdbx_description
1 polymer ?
#
loop_
_entity_poly.entity_id
_entity_poly.type
_entity_poly.pdbx_seq_one_letter_code
_entity_poly.pdbx_strand_id
1 'polypeptide(L)'
;MRSFLALLLALPLSAADDARRPEVDRAIARLSPTIVRIEVISEDGSEGRMLRQHAVGSGAIIDAEGRVITNYHVAGRGATFLCRLADREELPATLVGADAMTDVAVIQLDLSRRRAKTPLPVAEFADSDRARAGDTVLSMGCPAGLTQSVTLGIIANDAMVMTRFVGAMNLDGESVGELVRWFGHDAVIFGGNSGGPLVDTQGRIVGINEIGVGSLGGAIPANTAKAVAAELIAHGRVARGWLGLEVQPLLRSFSARDVRGVLVRSVFRDSPGAIAGLRQGDVLTAVAGQAVHADCDEQMSTYHRLVADLRAGREIKVDFTREGTALTATLVPAERPANIAREAELASWGLTVRDQTRLSALRAKRPNQDGVVVDSLRPGGPAAEAKPALLEGDLILSVAGRPVKDIATLRAVSRDLQKAKTEPEAVLVAFVRGTAEMISVVRVGPEVDATIAPRAARPWAGFASQVLTAELAKALGLKGKAGIRVTQVVTGSVAEQASMKVGDLWFKLDGKVIAARRPEDAEVFGALIREYPVGAEVELEGQRDGQPLKLTLKLAERPAPAAELPTLKEPRFGFSAREQGFDDKAARQGEGDLRGLLISKVERSGWADLAGLRGGDLLLSINGRPVPDLNALRTGLEALAKEKPRHVVLQVRRSISGAFLEFEPDWNALEAAK
;
A
#
# COMPACT_ATOMS: atom_id res chain seq x y z
N MET A 1 16.41 72.59 32.43
CA MET A 1 17.50 72.39 31.47
C MET A 1 17.56 70.91 31.10
N ARG A 2 17.36 70.64 29.80
CA ARG A 2 17.82 69.49 29.00
C ARG A 2 17.20 68.10 29.22
N SER A 3 16.19 67.86 28.39
CA SER A 3 15.89 66.60 27.71
C SER A 3 17.14 65.88 27.22
N PHE A 4 17.19 64.55 27.39
CA PHE A 4 17.99 63.66 26.57
C PHE A 4 17.09 62.54 26.05
N LEU A 5 16.63 62.74 24.81
CA LEU A 5 15.99 61.73 23.98
C LEU A 5 17.13 60.84 23.45
N ALA A 6 17.27 59.63 23.98
CA ALA A 6 18.18 58.63 23.42
C ALA A 6 17.51 58.01 22.18
N LEU A 7 17.97 58.46 21.00
CA LEU A 7 17.61 57.89 19.71
C LEU A 7 18.25 56.49 19.60
N LEU A 8 17.48 55.43 19.86
CA LEU A 8 17.87 54.06 19.49
C LEU A 8 17.82 53.96 17.97
N LEU A 9 18.98 54.05 17.32
CA LEU A 9 19.17 53.60 15.94
C LEU A 9 18.92 52.09 15.92
N ALA A 10 17.74 51.68 15.47
CA ALA A 10 17.50 50.32 15.03
C ALA A 10 18.39 50.06 13.81
N LEU A 11 19.50 49.36 14.01
CA LEU A 11 20.21 48.70 12.92
C LEU A 11 19.22 47.73 12.26
N PRO A 12 19.01 47.77 10.94
CA PRO A 12 18.12 46.84 10.29
C PRO A 12 18.77 45.45 10.38
N LEU A 13 18.09 44.52 11.05
CA LEU A 13 18.43 43.09 11.05
C LEU A 13 18.34 42.43 9.64
N SER A 14 18.04 43.20 8.57
CA SER A 14 17.76 42.65 7.24
C SER A 14 18.98 42.46 6.32
N ALA A 15 20.16 42.98 6.67
CA ALA A 15 21.31 42.94 5.76
C ALA A 15 21.89 41.52 5.56
N ALA A 16 21.72 40.60 6.51
CA ALA A 16 22.25 39.24 6.43
C ALA A 16 21.36 38.28 5.60
N ASP A 17 20.05 38.55 5.51
CA ASP A 17 19.13 37.76 4.69
C ASP A 17 19.15 38.19 3.21
N ASP A 18 19.42 39.46 2.92
CA ASP A 18 19.61 39.96 1.55
C ASP A 18 20.90 39.43 0.89
N ALA A 19 21.97 39.19 1.67
CA ALA A 19 23.25 38.74 1.15
C ALA A 19 23.25 37.28 0.64
N ARG A 20 22.37 36.41 1.19
CA ARG A 20 22.31 34.98 0.86
C ARG A 20 21.39 34.65 -0.31
N ARG A 21 20.50 35.59 -0.67
CA ARG A 21 19.49 35.39 -1.72
C ARG A 21 20.09 35.01 -3.09
N PRO A 22 21.18 35.65 -3.58
CA PRO A 22 21.77 35.31 -4.88
C PRO A 22 22.38 33.91 -4.93
N GLU A 23 22.90 33.40 -3.80
CA GLU A 23 23.48 32.06 -3.72
C GLU A 23 22.38 30.99 -3.72
N VAL A 24 21.33 31.22 -2.93
CA VAL A 24 20.11 30.39 -2.91
C VAL A 24 19.47 30.30 -4.30
N ASP A 25 19.27 31.44 -4.97
CA ASP A 25 18.66 31.48 -6.30
C ASP A 25 19.50 30.71 -7.33
N ARG A 26 20.84 30.79 -7.24
CA ARG A 26 21.76 30.03 -8.10
C ARG A 26 21.68 28.53 -7.84
N ALA A 27 21.65 28.10 -6.58
CA ALA A 27 21.52 26.70 -6.22
C ALA A 27 20.21 26.11 -6.76
N ILE A 28 19.09 26.85 -6.60
CA ILE A 28 17.78 26.47 -7.14
C ILE A 28 17.83 26.37 -8.66
N ALA A 29 18.32 27.40 -9.35
CA ALA A 29 18.37 27.43 -10.81
C ALA A 29 19.20 26.27 -11.40
N ARG A 30 20.29 25.89 -10.72
CA ARG A 30 21.14 24.77 -11.13
C ARG A 30 20.46 23.42 -10.93
N LEU A 31 19.79 23.23 -9.79
CA LEU A 31 19.31 21.91 -9.41
C LEU A 31 17.87 21.61 -9.87
N SER A 32 16.97 22.59 -9.87
CA SER A 32 15.56 22.39 -10.24
C SER A 32 15.35 21.62 -11.56
N PRO A 33 16.14 21.83 -12.64
CA PRO A 33 16.01 21.05 -13.86
C PRO A 33 16.26 19.54 -13.69
N THR A 34 17.06 19.14 -12.71
CA THR A 34 17.49 17.74 -12.47
C THR A 34 16.51 16.94 -11.61
N ILE A 35 15.60 17.62 -10.92
CA ILE A 35 14.68 16.97 -9.96
C ILE A 35 13.53 16.33 -10.71
N VAL A 36 13.24 15.09 -10.35
CA VAL A 36 12.18 14.27 -10.93
C VAL A 36 11.12 14.01 -9.87
N ARG A 37 9.84 14.20 -10.21
CA ARG A 37 8.73 13.68 -9.42
C ARG A 37 8.49 12.23 -9.83
N ILE A 38 8.45 11.33 -8.85
CA ILE A 38 8.28 9.90 -9.07
C ILE A 38 6.90 9.51 -8.56
N GLU A 39 5.99 9.15 -9.46
CA GLU A 39 4.79 8.41 -9.12
C GLU A 39 5.13 6.92 -9.21
N VAL A 40 4.80 6.18 -8.16
CA VAL A 40 5.15 4.77 -8.04
C VAL A 40 3.93 3.98 -7.60
N ILE A 41 3.76 2.81 -8.20
CA ILE A 41 2.84 1.79 -7.73
C ILE A 41 3.68 0.70 -7.10
N SER A 42 3.65 0.58 -5.78
CA SER A 42 4.24 -0.57 -5.07
C SER A 42 3.23 -1.70 -4.97
N GLU A 43 3.74 -2.92 -4.81
CA GLU A 43 2.94 -4.10 -4.51
C GLU A 43 3.40 -4.66 -3.16
N ASP A 44 2.51 -4.64 -2.18
CA ASP A 44 2.79 -5.08 -0.81
C ASP A 44 1.76 -6.10 -0.34
N GLY A 45 2.22 -7.11 0.39
CA GLY A 45 1.36 -8.13 0.95
C GLY A 45 0.54 -7.57 2.12
N SER A 46 -0.79 -7.64 2.03
CA SER A 46 -1.68 -7.27 3.12
C SER A 46 -3.06 -7.89 2.94
N GLU A 47 -3.72 -8.23 4.05
CA GLU A 47 -5.05 -8.87 4.06
C GLU A 47 -5.14 -10.11 3.14
N GLY A 48 -4.04 -10.85 3.01
CA GLY A 48 -3.92 -12.04 2.18
C GLY A 48 -3.93 -11.80 0.67
N ARG A 49 -3.63 -10.58 0.22
CA ARG A 49 -3.51 -10.17 -1.19
C ARG A 49 -2.22 -9.37 -1.41
N MET A 50 -1.68 -9.39 -2.63
CA MET A 50 -0.77 -8.33 -3.05
C MET A 50 -1.60 -7.10 -3.37
N LEU A 51 -1.52 -6.09 -2.51
CA LEU A 51 -2.23 -4.82 -2.71
C LEU A 51 -1.31 -3.84 -3.45
N ARG A 52 -1.87 -3.19 -4.46
CA ARG A 52 -1.22 -2.07 -5.11
C ARG A 52 -1.40 -0.80 -4.30
N GLN A 53 -0.30 -0.10 -4.04
CA GLN A 53 -0.31 1.19 -3.36
C GLN A 53 0.32 2.24 -4.25
N HIS A 54 -0.40 3.34 -4.44
CA HIS A 54 0.12 4.51 -5.12
C HIS A 54 0.82 5.41 -4.11
N ALA A 55 2.09 5.71 -4.38
CA ALA A 55 2.89 6.65 -3.61
C ALA A 55 3.55 7.66 -4.55
N VAL A 56 3.99 8.77 -3.97
CA VAL A 56 4.72 9.82 -4.69
C VAL A 56 5.97 10.16 -3.91
N GLY A 57 7.08 10.28 -4.61
CA GLY A 57 8.36 10.72 -4.09
C GLY A 57 9.10 11.62 -5.06
N SER A 58 10.36 11.88 -4.74
CA SER A 58 11.26 12.70 -5.55
C SER A 58 12.54 11.93 -5.87
N GLY A 59 13.26 12.40 -6.88
CA GLY A 59 14.61 11.93 -7.21
C GLY A 59 15.41 13.00 -7.93
N ALA A 60 16.68 12.71 -8.20
CA ALA A 60 17.54 13.55 -9.02
C ALA A 60 18.20 12.75 -10.14
N ILE A 61 18.25 13.31 -11.35
CA ILE A 61 18.98 12.72 -12.49
C ILE A 61 20.48 12.83 -12.21
N ILE A 62 21.19 11.70 -12.18
CA ILE A 62 22.62 11.62 -11.79
C ILE A 62 23.57 11.36 -12.96
N ASP A 63 23.04 11.05 -14.15
CA ASP A 63 23.84 10.90 -15.37
C ASP A 63 23.04 11.19 -16.66
N ALA A 64 23.76 11.23 -17.78
CA ALA A 64 23.19 11.53 -19.09
C ALA A 64 22.35 10.37 -19.66
N GLU A 65 22.54 9.15 -19.16
CA GLU A 65 21.76 7.97 -19.49
C GLU A 65 20.36 8.01 -18.87
N GLY A 66 20.08 8.98 -17.98
CA GLY A 66 18.76 9.17 -17.38
C GLY A 66 18.54 8.29 -16.16
N ARG A 67 19.61 7.94 -15.43
CA ARG A 67 19.49 7.28 -14.13
C ARG A 67 19.13 8.30 -13.08
N VAL A 68 18.14 7.96 -12.25
CA VAL A 68 17.59 8.82 -11.20
C VAL A 68 17.85 8.15 -9.86
N ILE A 69 18.52 8.87 -8.95
CA ILE A 69 18.68 8.43 -7.56
C ILE A 69 17.47 8.87 -6.74
N THR A 70 17.00 7.99 -5.84
CA THR A 70 15.90 8.24 -4.91
C THR A 70 16.05 7.31 -3.68
N ASN A 71 15.06 7.28 -2.80
CA ASN A 71 15.08 6.38 -1.64
C ASN A 71 14.57 4.97 -1.97
N TYR A 72 15.00 3.99 -1.18
CA TYR A 72 14.45 2.62 -1.20
C TYR A 72 12.96 2.63 -0.82
N HIS A 73 12.56 3.37 0.23
CA HIS A 73 11.16 3.41 0.63
C HIS A 73 10.25 4.11 -0.40
N VAL A 74 10.84 4.89 -1.33
CA VAL A 74 10.12 5.46 -2.48
C VAL A 74 10.03 4.42 -3.60
N ALA A 75 11.17 3.89 -4.07
CA ALA A 75 11.20 3.13 -5.33
C ALA A 75 11.55 1.64 -5.19
N GLY A 76 12.15 1.23 -4.07
CA GLY A 76 12.68 -0.13 -3.88
C GLY A 76 11.62 -1.23 -3.98
N ARG A 77 10.36 -0.94 -3.64
CA ARG A 77 9.23 -1.87 -3.82
C ARG A 77 8.31 -1.52 -5.00
N GLY A 78 8.71 -0.58 -5.85
CA GLY A 78 7.90 -0.14 -6.99
C GLY A 78 7.84 -1.19 -8.10
N ALA A 79 6.64 -1.49 -8.57
CA ALA A 79 6.37 -2.31 -9.75
C ALA A 79 6.31 -1.45 -11.03
N THR A 80 5.71 -0.25 -10.93
CA THR A 80 5.57 0.68 -12.05
C THR A 80 5.97 2.08 -11.60
N PHE A 81 6.67 2.81 -12.47
CA PHE A 81 7.13 4.17 -12.22
C PHE A 81 6.70 5.09 -13.35
N LEU A 82 6.15 6.25 -13.00
CA LEU A 82 5.94 7.37 -13.90
C LEU A 82 6.70 8.58 -13.36
N CYS A 83 7.68 9.04 -14.13
CA CYS A 83 8.57 10.13 -13.76
C CYS A 83 8.20 11.40 -14.51
N ARG A 84 7.86 12.46 -13.78
CA ARG A 84 7.62 13.78 -14.36
C ARG A 84 8.87 14.65 -14.19
N LEU A 85 9.43 15.09 -15.32
CA LEU A 85 10.61 15.95 -15.39
C LEU A 85 10.25 17.43 -15.14
N ALA A 86 11.27 18.28 -14.96
CA ALA A 86 11.09 19.72 -14.72
C ALA A 86 10.40 20.47 -15.88
N ASP A 87 10.54 19.98 -17.11
CA ASP A 87 9.84 20.49 -18.30
C ASP A 87 8.40 19.95 -18.44
N ARG A 88 7.92 19.21 -17.43
CA ARG A 88 6.60 18.55 -17.35
C ARG A 88 6.43 17.37 -18.31
N GLU A 89 7.49 16.92 -18.96
CA GLU A 89 7.47 15.67 -19.70
C GLU A 89 7.37 14.49 -18.73
N GLU A 90 6.55 13.50 -19.10
CA GLU A 90 6.37 12.27 -18.32
C GLU A 90 7.00 11.10 -19.05
N LEU A 91 7.85 10.36 -18.34
CA LEU A 91 8.54 9.19 -18.84
C LEU A 91 8.29 8.02 -17.88
N PRO A 92 7.95 6.83 -18.37
CA PRO A 92 7.99 5.65 -17.53
C PRO A 92 9.44 5.36 -17.14
N ALA A 93 9.61 4.65 -16.02
CA ALA A 93 10.92 4.22 -15.54
C ALA A 93 10.90 2.76 -15.09
N THR A 94 12.07 2.19 -14.92
CA THR A 94 12.26 0.83 -14.37
C THR A 94 13.26 0.85 -13.23
N LEU A 95 13.13 -0.07 -12.27
CA LEU A 95 14.10 -0.18 -11.17
C LEU A 95 15.42 -0.76 -11.70
N VAL A 96 16.53 -0.05 -11.49
CA VAL A 96 17.88 -0.57 -11.79
C VAL A 96 18.35 -1.44 -10.63
N GLY A 97 18.17 -0.95 -9.40
CA GLY A 97 18.52 -1.65 -8.17
C GLY A 97 18.16 -0.81 -6.95
N ALA A 98 18.11 -1.45 -5.79
CA ALA A 98 17.82 -0.77 -4.53
C ALA A 98 18.54 -1.47 -3.36
N ASP A 99 18.89 -0.70 -2.33
CA ASP A 99 19.49 -1.17 -1.08
C ASP A 99 18.71 -0.65 0.13
N ALA A 100 18.06 -1.58 0.83
CA ALA A 100 17.25 -1.27 2.01
C ALA A 100 18.11 -0.81 3.20
N MET A 101 19.36 -1.27 3.32
CA MET A 101 20.24 -0.91 4.44
C MET A 101 20.73 0.54 4.40
N THR A 102 20.71 1.20 3.24
CA THR A 102 21.04 2.63 3.13
C THR A 102 19.87 3.48 2.67
N ASP A 103 18.71 2.88 2.45
CA ASP A 103 17.53 3.53 1.88
C ASP A 103 17.82 4.26 0.54
N VAL A 104 18.63 3.64 -0.34
CA VAL A 104 18.96 4.20 -1.66
C VAL A 104 18.42 3.30 -2.77
N ALA A 105 17.83 3.90 -3.79
CA ALA A 105 17.42 3.23 -5.02
C ALA A 105 17.84 4.03 -6.25
N VAL A 106 18.03 3.31 -7.36
CA VAL A 106 18.25 3.90 -8.68
C VAL A 106 17.19 3.38 -9.64
N ILE A 107 16.53 4.30 -10.34
CA ILE A 107 15.59 3.99 -11.43
C ILE A 107 16.10 4.53 -12.76
N GLN A 108 15.73 3.89 -13.86
CA GLN A 108 16.13 4.23 -15.22
C GLN A 108 14.94 4.78 -15.98
N LEU A 109 15.04 6.04 -16.44
CA LEU A 109 14.04 6.64 -17.33
C LEU A 109 14.06 5.98 -18.71
N ASP A 110 12.88 5.75 -19.29
CA ASP A 110 12.74 5.30 -20.68
C ASP A 110 12.92 6.49 -21.65
N LEU A 111 14.19 6.78 -21.99
CA LEU A 111 14.53 7.89 -22.88
C LEU A 111 14.04 7.69 -24.32
N SER A 112 13.64 6.48 -24.71
CA SER A 112 13.06 6.24 -26.04
C SER A 112 11.73 6.96 -26.23
N ARG A 113 11.01 7.21 -25.14
CA ARG A 113 9.72 7.94 -25.12
C ARG A 113 9.86 9.45 -25.02
N ARG A 114 11.09 9.95 -24.90
CA ARG A 114 11.34 11.38 -24.72
C ARG A 114 11.18 12.16 -26.03
N ARG A 115 10.33 13.19 -25.98
CA ARG A 115 10.07 14.14 -27.07
C ARG A 115 11.24 15.10 -27.22
N ALA A 116 11.72 15.66 -26.12
CA ALA A 116 12.88 16.56 -26.13
C ALA A 116 14.16 15.78 -26.49
N LYS A 117 14.93 16.29 -27.46
CA LYS A 117 16.22 15.72 -27.88
C LYS A 117 17.42 16.44 -27.27
N THR A 118 17.19 17.48 -26.48
CA THR A 118 18.24 18.16 -25.71
C THR A 118 18.84 17.22 -24.66
N PRO A 119 20.13 17.32 -24.30
CA PRO A 119 20.69 16.52 -23.21
C PRO A 119 19.90 16.68 -21.91
N LEU A 120 19.84 15.62 -21.09
CA LEU A 120 19.24 15.72 -19.76
C LEU A 120 20.11 16.62 -18.86
N PRO A 121 19.49 17.44 -18.00
CA PRO A 121 20.21 18.09 -16.92
C PRO A 121 20.65 17.03 -15.91
N VAL A 122 21.90 17.14 -15.43
CA VAL A 122 22.51 16.17 -14.52
C VAL A 122 22.91 16.88 -13.23
N ALA A 123 22.54 16.30 -12.09
CA ALA A 123 22.92 16.79 -10.79
C ALA A 123 24.37 16.41 -10.45
N GLU A 124 25.07 17.30 -9.77
CA GLU A 124 26.43 17.06 -9.28
C GLU A 124 26.42 16.77 -7.79
N PHE A 125 27.19 15.75 -7.38
CA PHE A 125 27.44 15.48 -5.96
C PHE A 125 28.55 16.36 -5.41
N ALA A 126 28.34 16.92 -4.22
CA ALA A 126 29.39 17.49 -3.39
C ALA A 126 30.15 16.37 -2.65
N ASP A 127 31.28 16.73 -2.06
CA ASP A 127 31.97 15.89 -1.09
C ASP A 127 31.33 16.10 0.29
N SER A 128 30.50 15.14 0.72
CA SER A 128 29.78 15.23 1.99
C SER A 128 30.69 15.21 3.21
N ASP A 129 31.91 14.67 3.12
CA ASP A 129 32.85 14.62 4.25
C ASP A 129 33.39 16.01 4.64
N ARG A 130 33.11 17.03 3.81
CA ARG A 130 33.43 18.44 4.06
C ARG A 130 32.28 19.23 4.65
N ALA A 131 31.07 18.70 4.64
CA ALA A 131 29.90 19.36 5.20
C ALA A 131 29.97 19.38 6.74
N ARG A 132 29.54 20.47 7.37
CA ARG A 132 29.60 20.67 8.82
C ARG A 132 28.29 21.25 9.34
N ALA A 133 28.05 21.05 10.64
CA ALA A 133 26.96 21.76 11.32
C ALA A 133 27.11 23.28 11.13
N GLY A 134 26.02 23.94 10.75
CA GLY A 134 25.94 25.36 10.39
C GLY A 134 25.97 25.65 8.89
N ASP A 135 26.38 24.69 8.04
CA ASP A 135 26.36 24.88 6.58
C ASP A 135 24.92 25.08 6.09
N THR A 136 24.73 26.07 5.22
CA THR A 136 23.42 26.36 4.62
C THR A 136 23.08 25.32 3.57
N VAL A 137 21.89 24.76 3.68
CA VAL A 137 21.39 23.71 2.79
C VAL A 137 19.96 23.99 2.35
N LEU A 138 19.62 23.50 1.16
CA LEU A 138 18.27 23.55 0.63
C LEU A 138 17.76 22.13 0.43
N SER A 139 16.60 21.82 1.01
CA SER A 139 15.89 20.57 0.72
C SER A 139 14.94 20.81 -0.45
N MET A 140 15.14 20.07 -1.54
CA MET A 140 14.40 20.23 -2.78
C MET A 140 13.70 18.93 -3.17
N GLY A 141 12.45 19.04 -3.65
CA GLY A 141 11.62 17.89 -4.02
C GLY A 141 10.22 18.29 -4.46
N CYS A 142 9.32 17.32 -4.56
CA CYS A 142 7.94 17.46 -5.03
C CYS A 142 6.95 16.98 -3.95
N PRO A 143 6.68 17.78 -2.91
CA PRO A 143 5.94 17.34 -1.73
C PRO A 143 4.49 17.04 -2.09
N ALA A 144 3.93 15.93 -1.58
CA ALA A 144 2.56 15.46 -1.80
C ALA A 144 2.14 15.38 -3.29
N GLY A 145 3.11 15.26 -4.20
CA GLY A 145 2.87 15.31 -5.64
C GLY A 145 2.55 16.71 -6.20
N LEU A 146 2.71 17.77 -5.41
CA LEU A 146 2.67 19.15 -5.86
C LEU A 146 3.85 19.48 -6.78
N THR A 147 3.84 20.67 -7.38
CA THR A 147 5.00 21.21 -8.10
C THR A 147 6.20 21.35 -7.18
N GLN A 148 7.40 21.33 -7.75
CA GLN A 148 8.68 21.44 -7.05
C GLN A 148 8.65 22.48 -5.92
N SER A 149 9.14 22.09 -4.75
CA SER A 149 9.28 22.93 -3.56
C SER A 149 10.74 23.00 -3.12
N VAL A 150 11.06 24.09 -2.44
CA VAL A 150 12.37 24.34 -1.84
C VAL A 150 12.17 24.83 -0.43
N THR A 151 12.87 24.22 0.52
CA THR A 151 12.96 24.70 1.90
C THR A 151 14.42 24.97 2.24
N LEU A 152 14.66 26.05 2.98
CA LEU A 152 15.99 26.49 3.37
C LEU A 152 16.22 26.16 4.84
N GLY A 153 17.43 25.71 5.15
CA GLY A 153 17.87 25.48 6.52
C GLY A 153 19.39 25.37 6.61
N ILE A 154 19.85 24.79 7.71
CA ILE A 154 21.24 24.44 7.95
C ILE A 154 21.38 22.97 8.31
N ILE A 155 22.59 22.44 8.14
CA ILE A 155 22.97 21.19 8.81
C ILE A 155 23.01 21.45 10.32
N ALA A 156 22.14 20.79 11.08
CA ALA A 156 22.10 20.86 12.53
C ALA A 156 23.02 19.82 13.17
N ASN A 157 23.21 18.68 12.50
CA ASN A 157 24.10 17.59 12.93
C ASN A 157 24.63 16.86 11.70
N ASP A 158 25.93 16.79 11.53
CA ASP A 158 26.60 16.18 10.38
C ASP A 158 26.81 14.64 10.52
N ALA A 159 26.42 14.05 11.64
CA ALA A 159 26.55 12.62 11.91
C ALA A 159 25.42 12.09 12.81
N MET A 160 24.17 12.47 12.53
CA MET A 160 23.02 12.09 13.30
C MET A 160 22.76 10.58 13.22
N VAL A 161 22.46 9.97 14.36
CA VAL A 161 22.04 8.56 14.47
C VAL A 161 20.76 8.46 15.29
N MET A 162 19.92 7.48 14.97
CA MET A 162 18.77 7.15 15.79
C MET A 162 19.24 6.36 17.01
N THR A 163 19.01 6.90 18.21
CA THR A 163 19.31 6.20 19.45
C THR A 163 18.20 5.21 19.79
N ARG A 164 18.51 4.24 20.66
CA ARG A 164 17.54 3.27 21.19
C ARG A 164 16.22 3.87 21.73
N PHE A 165 16.23 5.15 22.13
CA PHE A 165 15.04 5.84 22.66
C PHE A 165 14.09 6.35 21.57
N VAL A 166 14.62 6.66 20.39
CA VAL A 166 13.84 7.15 19.24
C VAL A 166 13.34 5.96 18.40
N GLY A 167 14.00 4.81 18.52
CA GLY A 167 13.69 3.59 17.78
C GLY A 167 14.67 3.36 16.63
N ALA A 168 14.24 2.60 15.62
CA ALA A 168 15.02 2.34 14.41
C ALA A 168 14.13 2.50 13.18
N MET A 169 14.70 3.02 12.10
CA MET A 169 14.11 2.94 10.78
C MET A 169 14.48 1.58 10.17
N ASN A 170 13.45 0.74 9.94
CA ASN A 170 13.62 -0.57 9.35
C ASN A 170 12.92 -0.63 7.99
N LEU A 171 13.64 -1.06 6.97
CA LEU A 171 13.13 -1.30 5.62
C LEU A 171 13.41 -2.76 5.27
N ASP A 172 12.38 -3.54 4.98
CA ASP A 172 12.48 -4.99 4.75
C ASP A 172 13.23 -5.74 5.86
N GLY A 173 13.02 -5.27 7.10
CA GLY A 173 13.68 -5.78 8.29
C GLY A 173 15.15 -5.36 8.44
N GLU A 174 15.71 -4.63 7.49
CA GLU A 174 17.07 -4.08 7.58
C GLU A 174 17.05 -2.73 8.30
N SER A 175 17.97 -2.52 9.24
CA SER A 175 18.07 -1.27 9.98
C SER A 175 18.93 -0.27 9.22
N VAL A 176 18.31 0.82 8.76
CA VAL A 176 19.00 1.86 7.97
C VAL A 176 20.09 2.56 8.82
N GLY A 177 19.79 2.79 10.10
CA GLY A 177 20.69 3.45 11.04
C GLY A 177 21.94 2.65 11.43
N GLU A 178 22.04 1.38 11.03
CA GLU A 178 23.30 0.63 11.17
C GLU A 178 24.39 1.21 10.27
N LEU A 179 24.05 1.68 9.06
CA LEU A 179 25.03 2.16 8.07
C LEU A 179 24.95 3.68 7.84
N VAL A 180 23.73 4.23 7.88
CA VAL A 180 23.51 5.65 7.58
C VAL A 180 23.69 6.47 8.85
N ARG A 181 24.64 7.40 8.81
CA ARG A 181 24.68 8.56 9.69
C ARG A 181 24.09 9.72 8.91
N TRP A 182 22.90 10.14 9.28
CA TRP A 182 22.19 11.18 8.56
C TRP A 182 22.83 12.54 8.77
N PHE A 183 22.76 13.39 7.76
CA PHE A 183 22.77 14.82 7.99
C PHE A 183 21.43 15.22 8.58
N GLY A 184 21.42 15.47 9.89
CA GLY A 184 20.31 16.13 10.57
C GLY A 184 20.30 17.61 10.18
N HIS A 185 19.17 18.10 9.66
CA HIS A 185 19.03 19.50 9.22
C HIS A 185 17.66 20.07 9.59
N ASP A 186 17.53 21.38 9.69
CA ASP A 186 16.26 22.04 10.03
C ASP A 186 15.46 22.54 8.81
N ALA A 187 15.97 22.32 7.58
CA ALA A 187 15.17 22.51 6.38
C ALA A 187 13.95 21.57 6.40
N VAL A 188 12.76 22.13 6.19
CA VAL A 188 11.50 21.40 6.37
C VAL A 188 11.34 20.32 5.30
N ILE A 189 11.16 19.07 5.74
CA ILE A 189 10.80 17.93 4.89
C ILE A 189 9.29 17.65 5.04
N PHE A 190 8.57 17.68 3.93
CA PHE A 190 7.20 17.18 3.83
C PHE A 190 7.19 15.84 3.09
N GLY A 191 6.17 15.01 3.33
CA GLY A 191 5.96 13.79 2.54
C GLY A 191 5.96 14.12 1.05
N GLY A 192 6.75 13.40 0.26
CA GLY A 192 6.99 13.65 -1.17
C GLY A 192 8.33 14.33 -1.50
N ASN A 193 9.00 14.98 -0.54
CA ASN A 193 10.40 15.43 -0.71
C ASN A 193 11.41 14.29 -0.56
N SER A 194 11.02 13.18 0.06
CA SER A 194 11.86 11.98 0.21
C SER A 194 12.36 11.49 -1.14
N GLY A 195 13.65 11.16 -1.19
CA GLY A 195 14.40 10.79 -2.37
C GLY A 195 14.93 11.98 -3.17
N GLY A 196 14.41 13.18 -2.92
CA GLY A 196 14.90 14.42 -3.50
C GLY A 196 16.25 14.86 -2.89
N PRO A 197 16.98 15.76 -3.55
CA PRO A 197 18.29 16.19 -3.09
C PRO A 197 18.24 17.22 -1.93
N LEU A 198 19.17 17.08 -1.00
CA LEU A 198 19.63 18.13 -0.10
C LEU A 198 20.88 18.77 -0.72
N VAL A 199 20.88 20.09 -0.91
CA VAL A 199 21.95 20.79 -1.64
C VAL A 199 22.63 21.90 -0.89
N ASP A 200 23.92 22.10 -1.20
CA ASP A 200 24.67 23.27 -0.77
C ASP A 200 24.30 24.54 -1.57
N THR A 201 24.85 25.68 -1.16
CA THR A 201 24.68 26.98 -1.84
C THR A 201 25.32 27.04 -3.23
N GLN A 202 26.08 26.02 -3.65
CA GLN A 202 26.63 25.88 -4.99
C GLN A 202 25.72 25.05 -5.92
N GLY A 203 24.60 24.55 -5.40
CA GLY A 203 23.66 23.69 -6.14
C GLY A 203 24.19 22.28 -6.37
N ARG A 204 25.02 21.76 -5.46
CA ARG A 204 25.51 20.38 -5.48
C ARG A 204 24.84 19.56 -4.38
N ILE A 205 24.56 18.29 -4.65
CA ILE A 205 23.96 17.34 -3.72
C ILE A 205 24.94 17.06 -2.58
N VAL A 206 24.60 17.49 -1.36
CA VAL A 206 25.29 17.10 -0.13
C VAL A 206 24.63 15.89 0.54
N GLY A 207 23.36 15.63 0.25
CA GLY A 207 22.69 14.40 0.67
C GLY A 207 21.36 14.14 -0.04
N ILE A 208 20.70 13.03 0.28
CA ILE A 208 19.38 12.65 -0.24
C ILE A 208 18.37 12.70 0.91
N ASN A 209 17.33 13.54 0.80
CA ASN A 209 16.32 13.72 1.84
C ASN A 209 15.60 12.39 2.12
N GLU A 210 15.44 12.00 3.39
CA GLU A 210 14.94 10.68 3.76
C GLU A 210 13.84 10.76 4.84
N ILE A 211 14.19 11.27 6.03
CA ILE A 211 13.35 11.20 7.23
C ILE A 211 13.00 12.58 7.77
N GLY A 212 11.88 12.66 8.48
CA GLY A 212 11.55 13.79 9.36
C GLY A 212 11.28 13.29 10.78
N VAL A 213 12.04 13.74 11.76
CA VAL A 213 11.87 13.45 13.19
C VAL A 213 11.48 14.74 13.91
N GLY A 214 10.18 14.96 14.11
CA GLY A 214 9.68 16.22 14.63
C GLY A 214 9.96 17.37 13.66
N SER A 215 10.71 18.38 14.09
CA SER A 215 11.14 19.51 13.25
C SER A 215 12.51 19.30 12.57
N LEU A 216 13.14 18.14 12.75
CA LEU A 216 14.47 17.84 12.21
C LEU A 216 14.35 16.88 11.02
N GLY A 217 14.83 17.29 9.86
CA GLY A 217 15.02 16.44 8.70
C GLY A 217 16.29 15.59 8.80
N GLY A 218 16.34 14.46 8.11
CA GLY A 218 17.51 13.63 7.95
C GLY A 218 17.76 13.31 6.48
N ALA A 219 19.01 13.44 6.04
CA ALA A 219 19.43 13.14 4.68
C ALA A 219 20.61 12.16 4.65
N ILE A 220 20.59 11.22 3.70
CA ILE A 220 21.69 10.28 3.43
C ILE A 220 22.88 11.07 2.86
N PRO A 221 24.10 11.01 3.43
CA PRO A 221 25.24 11.74 2.90
C PRO A 221 25.57 11.40 1.45
N ALA A 222 25.93 12.42 0.66
CA ALA A 222 26.19 12.30 -0.78
C ALA A 222 27.24 11.24 -1.14
N ASN A 223 28.34 11.12 -0.38
CA ASN A 223 29.37 10.12 -0.66
C ASN A 223 28.81 8.69 -0.51
N THR A 224 28.00 8.44 0.52
CA THR A 224 27.31 7.16 0.74
C THR A 224 26.33 6.87 -0.40
N ALA A 225 25.46 7.84 -0.72
CA ALA A 225 24.45 7.68 -1.77
C ALA A 225 25.09 7.43 -3.14
N LYS A 226 26.17 8.15 -3.46
CA LYS A 226 26.93 8.00 -4.71
C LYS A 226 27.62 6.64 -4.81
N ALA A 227 28.25 6.16 -3.73
CA ALA A 227 28.91 4.86 -3.71
C ALA A 227 27.89 3.71 -3.89
N VAL A 228 26.76 3.79 -3.19
CA VAL A 228 25.67 2.81 -3.33
C VAL A 228 25.07 2.85 -4.73
N ALA A 229 24.77 4.04 -5.27
CA ALA A 229 24.23 4.17 -6.62
C ALA A 229 25.17 3.55 -7.66
N ALA A 230 26.49 3.73 -7.54
CA ALA A 230 27.46 3.11 -8.44
C ALA A 230 27.38 1.57 -8.44
N GLU A 231 27.31 0.96 -7.26
CA GLU A 231 27.14 -0.50 -7.12
C GLU A 231 25.80 -0.99 -7.69
N LEU A 232 24.71 -0.27 -7.40
CA LEU A 232 23.38 -0.58 -7.93
C LEU A 232 23.36 -0.50 -9.46
N ILE A 233 24.02 0.49 -10.06
CA ILE A 233 24.13 0.63 -11.51
C ILE A 233 24.96 -0.51 -12.12
N ALA A 234 26.05 -0.89 -11.47
CA ALA A 234 26.96 -1.91 -11.99
C ALA A 234 26.41 -3.34 -11.86
N HIS A 235 25.68 -3.62 -10.78
CA HIS A 235 25.36 -4.98 -10.35
C HIS A 235 23.87 -5.23 -10.05
N GLY A 236 23.04 -4.19 -10.04
CA GLY A 236 21.63 -4.25 -9.67
C GLY A 236 21.37 -4.43 -8.17
N ARG A 237 22.42 -4.62 -7.36
CA ARG A 237 22.35 -4.80 -5.90
C ARG A 237 23.67 -4.40 -5.23
N VAL A 238 23.62 -4.13 -3.93
CA VAL A 238 24.82 -3.94 -3.10
C VAL A 238 25.13 -5.23 -2.35
N ALA A 239 26.29 -5.84 -2.63
CA ALA A 239 26.77 -6.99 -1.86
C ALA A 239 27.44 -6.50 -0.57
N ARG A 240 27.04 -7.05 0.58
CA ARG A 240 27.58 -6.65 1.89
C ARG A 240 28.26 -7.82 2.60
N GLY A 241 29.35 -7.54 3.28
CA GLY A 241 30.03 -8.52 4.12
C GLY A 241 29.21 -8.91 5.35
N TRP A 242 29.34 -10.17 5.77
CA TRP A 242 28.70 -10.70 6.97
C TRP A 242 29.63 -11.65 7.72
N LEU A 243 29.85 -11.35 9.00
CA LEU A 243 30.67 -12.16 9.88
C LEU A 243 29.84 -13.15 10.71
N GLY A 244 28.51 -13.03 10.71
CA GLY A 244 27.65 -13.84 11.58
C GLY A 244 27.71 -13.48 13.05
N LEU A 245 28.05 -12.24 13.35
CA LEU A 245 28.11 -11.71 14.72
C LEU A 245 26.96 -10.73 14.92
N GLU A 246 26.28 -10.84 16.07
CA GLU A 246 25.53 -9.73 16.60
C GLU A 246 26.37 -9.03 17.66
N VAL A 247 26.50 -7.72 17.54
CA VAL A 247 27.36 -6.91 18.39
C VAL A 247 26.56 -5.85 19.14
N GLN A 248 27.18 -5.25 20.14
CA GLN A 248 26.64 -4.13 20.91
C GLN A 248 27.79 -3.24 21.42
N PRO A 249 27.49 -2.01 21.87
CA PRO A 249 28.48 -1.19 22.55
C PRO A 249 29.07 -1.89 23.77
N LEU A 250 30.32 -1.57 24.08
CA LEU A 250 30.99 -2.02 25.29
C LEU A 250 30.23 -1.54 26.54
N LEU A 251 30.08 -2.44 27.50
CA LEU A 251 29.54 -2.09 28.81
C LEU A 251 30.58 -1.26 29.58
N ARG A 252 30.11 -0.30 30.39
CA ARG A 252 30.98 0.55 31.23
C ARG A 252 31.93 -0.24 32.14
N SER A 253 31.54 -1.45 32.54
CA SER A 253 32.38 -2.36 33.33
C SER A 253 33.63 -2.86 32.61
N PHE A 254 33.63 -2.88 31.28
CA PHE A 254 34.81 -3.20 30.46
C PHE A 254 35.75 -2.00 30.32
N SER A 255 35.21 -0.78 30.25
CA SER A 255 36.00 0.46 30.21
C SER A 255 36.88 0.62 31.44
N ALA A 256 36.46 0.12 32.60
CA ALA A 256 37.26 0.10 33.83
C ALA A 256 38.50 -0.82 33.77
N ARG A 257 38.65 -1.61 32.70
CA ARG A 257 39.79 -2.51 32.44
C ARG A 257 40.65 -2.05 31.26
N ASP A 258 40.48 -0.81 30.80
CA ASP A 258 41.14 -0.24 29.61
C ASP A 258 40.95 -1.05 28.32
N VAL A 259 39.88 -1.85 28.23
CA VAL A 259 39.54 -2.61 27.02
C VAL A 259 38.78 -1.70 26.05
N ARG A 260 39.31 -1.55 24.82
CA ARG A 260 38.64 -0.88 23.71
C ARG A 260 38.22 -1.90 22.66
N GLY A 261 36.98 -1.81 22.20
CA GLY A 261 36.45 -2.72 21.22
C GLY A 261 34.96 -2.61 21.04
N VAL A 262 34.38 -3.64 20.44
CA VAL A 262 32.93 -3.86 20.27
C VAL A 262 32.58 -5.23 20.88
N LEU A 263 31.53 -5.29 21.71
CA LEU A 263 31.15 -6.51 22.41
C LEU A 263 30.34 -7.44 21.51
N VAL A 264 30.73 -8.70 21.41
CA VAL A 264 29.96 -9.76 20.75
C VAL A 264 28.81 -10.18 21.65
N ARG A 265 27.59 -9.78 21.27
CA ARG A 265 26.34 -10.13 21.96
C ARG A 265 25.89 -11.55 21.64
N SER A 266 26.03 -11.97 20.40
CA SER A 266 25.71 -13.34 19.97
C SER A 266 26.49 -13.73 18.72
N VAL A 267 26.59 -15.04 18.46
CA VAL A 267 27.23 -15.59 17.27
C VAL A 267 26.24 -16.53 16.60
N PHE A 268 25.94 -16.28 15.33
CA PHE A 268 25.09 -17.16 14.54
C PHE A 268 25.79 -18.49 14.32
N ARG A 269 25.06 -19.60 14.48
CA ARG A 269 25.59 -20.94 14.18
C ARG A 269 25.97 -21.07 12.70
N ASP A 270 26.97 -21.89 12.43
CA ASP A 270 27.50 -22.16 11.07
C ASP A 270 27.89 -20.89 10.29
N SER A 271 28.16 -19.80 11.00
CA SER A 271 28.56 -18.53 10.40
C SER A 271 30.09 -18.38 10.39
N PRO A 272 30.66 -17.43 9.63
CA PRO A 272 32.09 -17.20 9.61
C PRO A 272 32.71 -17.01 10.99
N GLY A 273 32.06 -16.24 11.87
CA GLY A 273 32.51 -16.02 13.24
C GLY A 273 32.47 -17.28 14.09
N ALA A 274 31.42 -18.10 13.96
CA ALA A 274 31.33 -19.37 14.69
C ALA A 274 32.43 -20.35 14.24
N ILE A 275 32.63 -20.49 12.93
CA ILE A 275 33.66 -21.36 12.34
C ILE A 275 35.05 -20.93 12.81
N ALA A 276 35.29 -19.62 12.93
CA ALA A 276 36.55 -19.06 13.42
C ALA A 276 36.68 -19.07 14.95
N GLY A 277 35.69 -19.61 15.68
CA GLY A 277 35.75 -19.80 17.13
C GLY A 277 35.44 -18.57 17.98
N LEU A 278 34.85 -17.51 17.39
CA LEU A 278 34.30 -16.38 18.13
C LEU A 278 33.09 -16.81 18.96
N ARG A 279 32.90 -16.16 20.10
CA ARG A 279 31.89 -16.50 21.12
C ARG A 279 31.24 -15.25 21.68
N GLN A 280 30.06 -15.45 22.27
CA GLN A 280 29.42 -14.42 23.10
C GLN A 280 30.38 -13.98 24.22
N GLY A 281 30.47 -12.67 24.44
CA GLY A 281 31.36 -12.08 25.43
C GLY A 281 32.75 -11.70 24.93
N ASP A 282 33.12 -12.12 23.71
CA ASP A 282 34.35 -11.63 23.06
C ASP A 282 34.24 -10.14 22.80
N VAL A 283 35.37 -9.43 22.93
CA VAL A 283 35.46 -8.01 22.56
C VAL A 283 36.37 -7.88 21.35
N LEU A 284 35.77 -7.54 20.21
CA LEU A 284 36.51 -7.30 18.97
C LEU A 284 37.29 -6.00 19.09
N THR A 285 38.61 -6.04 18.88
CA THR A 285 39.50 -4.87 18.98
C THR A 285 39.94 -4.38 17.61
N ALA A 286 40.03 -5.26 16.61
CA ALA A 286 40.25 -4.90 15.22
C ALA A 286 39.58 -5.88 14.24
N VAL A 287 39.14 -5.37 13.10
CA VAL A 287 38.56 -6.16 12.00
C VAL A 287 39.27 -5.79 10.71
N ALA A 288 39.79 -6.78 9.99
CA ALA A 288 40.58 -6.57 8.77
C ALA A 288 41.75 -5.58 8.94
N GLY A 289 42.38 -5.60 10.12
CA GLY A 289 43.48 -4.69 10.49
C GLY A 289 43.06 -3.27 10.87
N GLN A 290 41.76 -2.95 10.85
CA GLN A 290 41.24 -1.66 11.30
C GLN A 290 40.74 -1.77 12.74
N ALA A 291 41.24 -0.91 13.62
CA ALA A 291 40.79 -0.85 15.01
C ALA A 291 39.29 -0.50 15.08
N VAL A 292 38.56 -1.21 15.94
CA VAL A 292 37.13 -0.96 16.16
C VAL A 292 36.88 -0.60 17.62
N HIS A 293 35.95 0.30 17.85
CA HIS A 293 35.54 0.70 19.19
C HIS A 293 34.14 1.28 19.16
N ALA A 294 33.30 0.86 20.11
CA ALA A 294 32.04 1.51 20.40
C ALA A 294 31.71 1.36 21.88
N ASP A 295 31.61 2.47 22.63
CA ASP A 295 31.10 2.50 24.00
C ASP A 295 29.68 3.09 24.11
N CYS A 296 29.13 3.56 22.99
CA CYS A 296 27.76 4.02 22.84
C CYS A 296 27.19 3.67 21.44
N ASP A 297 25.87 3.80 21.26
CA ASP A 297 25.17 3.42 20.02
C ASP A 297 25.64 4.26 18.82
N GLU A 298 25.97 5.54 19.06
CA GLU A 298 26.43 6.49 18.06
C GLU A 298 27.72 6.03 17.34
N GLN A 299 28.57 5.27 18.03
CA GLN A 299 29.84 4.77 17.50
C GLN A 299 29.70 3.45 16.73
N MET A 300 28.59 2.71 16.91
CA MET A 300 28.39 1.38 16.31
C MET A 300 28.43 1.36 14.78
N SER A 301 27.95 2.43 14.16
CA SER A 301 27.93 2.58 12.69
C SER A 301 29.33 2.55 12.06
N THR A 302 30.40 2.85 12.80
CA THR A 302 31.78 2.66 12.31
C THR A 302 32.07 1.18 12.08
N TYR A 303 31.72 0.33 13.06
CA TYR A 303 31.89 -1.12 12.95
C TYR A 303 30.97 -1.71 11.87
N HIS A 304 29.70 -1.30 11.82
CA HIS A 304 28.75 -1.84 10.84
C HIS A 304 29.15 -1.51 9.40
N ARG A 305 29.60 -0.29 9.11
CA ARG A 305 30.13 0.08 7.79
C ARG A 305 31.37 -0.71 7.42
N LEU A 306 32.33 -0.82 8.34
CA LEU A 306 33.53 -1.63 8.13
C LEU A 306 33.18 -3.08 7.75
N VAL A 307 32.26 -3.71 8.48
CA VAL A 307 31.82 -5.08 8.18
C VAL A 307 31.07 -5.17 6.86
N ALA A 308 30.20 -4.21 6.56
CA ALA A 308 29.43 -4.19 5.32
C ALA A 308 30.33 -4.07 4.08
N ASP A 309 31.46 -3.36 4.18
CA ASP A 309 32.42 -3.16 3.10
C ASP A 309 33.37 -4.36 2.89
N LEU A 310 33.32 -5.37 3.76
CA LEU A 310 34.14 -6.57 3.61
C LEU A 310 33.71 -7.37 2.38
N ARG A 311 34.71 -7.74 1.56
CA ARG A 311 34.48 -8.61 0.40
C ARG A 311 34.25 -10.05 0.86
N ALA A 312 33.09 -10.59 0.50
CA ALA A 312 32.79 -12.00 0.72
C ALA A 312 33.83 -12.90 0.04
N GLY A 313 34.17 -14.03 0.67
CA GLY A 313 35.13 -15.00 0.15
C GLY A 313 36.61 -14.62 0.33
N ARG A 314 36.93 -13.39 0.76
CA ARG A 314 38.31 -12.97 1.03
C ARG A 314 38.62 -13.11 2.52
N GLU A 315 39.64 -13.91 2.85
CA GLU A 315 40.09 -14.08 4.22
C GLU A 315 40.52 -12.75 4.87
N ILE A 316 40.10 -12.57 6.13
CA ILE A 316 40.49 -11.44 6.97
C ILE A 316 40.93 -11.91 8.36
N LYS A 317 41.68 -11.07 9.05
CA LYS A 317 42.01 -11.23 10.48
C LYS A 317 41.08 -10.38 11.34
N VAL A 318 40.67 -10.93 12.47
CA VAL A 318 39.91 -10.26 13.51
C VAL A 318 40.66 -10.44 14.83
N ASP A 319 41.10 -9.33 15.40
CA ASP A 319 41.73 -9.31 16.72
C ASP A 319 40.65 -9.07 17.78
N PHE A 320 40.71 -9.81 18.87
CA PHE A 320 39.73 -9.74 19.94
C PHE A 320 40.33 -10.08 21.29
N THR A 321 39.62 -9.75 22.36
CA THR A 321 39.97 -10.19 23.72
C THR A 321 38.88 -11.09 24.27
N ARG A 322 39.30 -12.15 24.97
CA ARG A 322 38.43 -13.06 25.72
C ARG A 322 38.97 -13.19 27.13
N GLU A 323 38.16 -12.80 28.11
CA GLU A 323 38.54 -12.84 29.53
C GLU A 323 39.88 -12.11 29.81
N GLY A 324 40.17 -11.04 29.05
CA GLY A 324 41.41 -10.26 29.16
C GLY A 324 42.61 -10.80 28.36
N THR A 325 42.49 -11.97 27.73
CA THR A 325 43.54 -12.52 26.86
C THR A 325 43.34 -12.04 25.42
N ALA A 326 44.39 -11.47 24.81
CA ALA A 326 44.37 -11.09 23.40
C ALA A 326 44.50 -12.32 22.49
N LEU A 327 43.63 -12.40 21.48
CA LEU A 327 43.53 -13.48 20.52
C LEU A 327 43.31 -12.91 19.12
N THR A 328 43.67 -13.70 18.10
CA THR A 328 43.40 -13.38 16.70
C THR A 328 42.70 -14.57 16.05
N ALA A 329 41.60 -14.29 15.36
CA ALA A 329 40.88 -15.26 14.55
C ALA A 329 41.02 -14.90 13.07
N THR A 330 41.15 -15.91 12.24
CA THR A 330 41.12 -15.77 10.79
C THR A 330 39.76 -16.25 10.30
N LEU A 331 39.04 -15.44 9.53
CA LEU A 331 37.72 -15.79 9.04
C LEU A 331 37.47 -15.26 7.62
N VAL A 332 36.62 -15.97 6.88
CA VAL A 332 36.20 -15.62 5.53
C VAL A 332 34.80 -15.03 5.60
N PRO A 333 34.62 -13.71 5.42
CA PRO A 333 33.30 -13.10 5.40
C PRO A 333 32.42 -13.75 4.33
N ALA A 334 31.14 -13.92 4.64
CA ALA A 334 30.13 -14.35 3.67
C ALA A 334 29.38 -13.13 3.12
N GLU A 335 28.65 -13.30 2.01
CA GLU A 335 27.68 -12.30 1.59
C GLU A 335 26.52 -12.28 2.60
N ARG A 336 26.11 -11.09 3.02
CA ARG A 336 25.00 -10.90 3.95
C ARG A 336 23.72 -11.42 3.30
N PRO A 337 23.05 -12.42 3.90
CA PRO A 337 21.74 -12.84 3.42
C PRO A 337 20.70 -11.75 3.67
N ALA A 338 19.70 -11.64 2.80
CA ALA A 338 18.56 -10.75 3.04
C ALA A 338 17.87 -11.10 4.36
N ASN A 339 17.42 -10.09 5.11
CA ASN A 339 16.66 -10.36 6.33
C ASN A 339 15.27 -10.93 6.01
N ILE A 340 14.57 -10.33 5.05
CA ILE A 340 13.22 -10.70 4.63
C ILE A 340 13.20 -10.97 3.12
N ALA A 341 12.44 -11.98 2.68
CA ALA A 341 12.19 -12.26 1.27
C ALA A 341 10.94 -11.53 0.77
N ARG A 342 10.83 -11.35 -0.54
CA ARG A 342 9.65 -10.72 -1.16
C ARG A 342 8.40 -11.54 -0.96
N GLU A 343 7.30 -10.83 -0.72
CA GLU A 343 5.97 -11.41 -0.59
C GLU A 343 5.46 -11.92 -1.94
N ALA A 344 4.64 -12.96 -1.88
CA ALA A 344 3.96 -13.55 -3.01
C ALA A 344 2.53 -13.90 -2.61
N GLU A 345 1.55 -13.54 -3.44
CA GLU A 345 0.16 -13.93 -3.22
C GLU A 345 -0.10 -15.38 -3.65
N LEU A 346 -0.92 -16.07 -2.85
CA LEU A 346 -1.65 -17.28 -3.21
C LEU A 346 -3.15 -17.03 -3.08
N ALA A 347 -3.73 -16.49 -4.14
CA ALA A 347 -5.10 -15.98 -4.17
C ALA A 347 -6.15 -17.00 -3.68
N SER A 348 -6.08 -18.24 -4.19
CA SER A 348 -7.01 -19.33 -3.84
C SER A 348 -6.87 -19.85 -2.42
N TRP A 349 -5.83 -19.44 -1.72
CA TRP A 349 -5.61 -19.74 -0.30
C TRP A 349 -6.04 -18.58 0.60
N GLY A 350 -6.19 -17.37 0.02
CA GLY A 350 -6.46 -16.15 0.76
C GLY A 350 -5.32 -15.75 1.68
N LEU A 351 -4.08 -15.81 1.20
CA LEU A 351 -2.88 -15.43 1.95
C LEU A 351 -1.78 -14.87 1.04
N THR A 352 -0.86 -14.13 1.64
CA THR A 352 0.47 -13.84 1.10
C THR A 352 1.52 -14.64 1.86
N VAL A 353 2.63 -14.93 1.21
CA VAL A 353 3.75 -15.69 1.78
C VAL A 353 5.10 -15.09 1.44
N ARG A 354 6.13 -15.45 2.21
CA ARG A 354 7.54 -15.13 1.98
C ARG A 354 8.40 -16.39 2.05
N ASP A 355 9.45 -16.47 1.24
CA ASP A 355 10.47 -17.50 1.40
C ASP A 355 11.22 -17.32 2.71
N GLN A 356 11.68 -18.42 3.30
CA GLN A 356 12.52 -18.34 4.47
C GLN A 356 13.97 -17.95 4.09
N THR A 357 14.42 -16.78 4.54
CA THR A 357 15.81 -16.33 4.37
C THR A 357 16.77 -17.08 5.30
N ARG A 358 18.08 -17.06 4.99
CA ARG A 358 19.10 -17.68 5.86
C ARG A 358 19.13 -17.01 7.23
N LEU A 359 19.00 -15.67 7.30
CA LEU A 359 18.96 -14.95 8.56
C LEU A 359 17.71 -15.29 9.38
N SER A 360 16.52 -15.36 8.76
CA SER A 360 15.30 -15.72 9.49
C SER A 360 15.31 -17.18 9.96
N ALA A 361 15.84 -18.12 9.16
CA ALA A 361 16.06 -19.50 9.57
C ALA A 361 16.99 -19.61 10.79
N LEU A 362 18.11 -18.89 10.79
CA LEU A 362 19.06 -18.88 11.90
C LEU A 362 18.43 -18.31 13.19
N ARG A 363 17.66 -17.22 13.09
CA ARG A 363 16.92 -16.64 14.23
C ARG A 363 15.84 -17.59 14.76
N ALA A 364 15.17 -18.31 13.87
CA ALA A 364 14.21 -19.36 14.22
C ALA A 364 14.89 -20.68 14.66
N LYS A 365 16.23 -20.72 14.75
CA LYS A 365 17.04 -21.90 15.12
C LYS A 365 16.83 -23.11 14.20
N ARG A 366 16.54 -22.89 12.91
CA ARG A 366 16.28 -23.94 11.91
C ARG A 366 17.52 -24.33 11.10
N PRO A 367 17.69 -25.64 10.77
CA PRO A 367 18.88 -26.17 10.08
C PRO A 367 19.03 -25.64 8.66
N ASN A 368 17.90 -25.43 7.99
CA ASN A 368 17.81 -25.02 6.61
C ASN A 368 16.75 -23.93 6.45
N GLN A 369 16.56 -23.52 5.20
CA GLN A 369 15.56 -22.54 4.77
C GLN A 369 14.29 -23.22 4.24
N ASP A 370 14.11 -24.51 4.52
CA ASP A 370 12.97 -25.24 3.98
C ASP A 370 11.68 -24.75 4.64
N GLY A 371 10.78 -24.26 3.80
CA GLY A 371 9.44 -23.85 4.15
C GLY A 371 9.12 -22.45 3.66
N VAL A 372 7.85 -22.10 3.80
CA VAL A 372 7.31 -20.81 3.33
C VAL A 372 6.57 -20.14 4.49
N VAL A 373 6.97 -18.92 4.81
CA VAL A 373 6.39 -18.15 5.92
C VAL A 373 5.09 -17.51 5.47
N VAL A 374 4.03 -17.65 6.26
CA VAL A 374 2.77 -16.93 6.07
C VAL A 374 2.97 -15.47 6.44
N ASP A 375 2.75 -14.58 5.49
CA ASP A 375 2.99 -13.14 5.62
C ASP A 375 1.72 -12.40 6.06
N SER A 376 0.61 -12.59 5.36
CA SER A 376 -0.69 -12.05 5.75
C SER A 376 -1.81 -12.98 5.31
N LEU A 377 -2.98 -12.87 5.93
CA LEU A 377 -4.15 -13.69 5.60
C LEU A 377 -5.36 -12.82 5.36
N ARG A 378 -6.23 -13.27 4.46
CA ARG A 378 -7.52 -12.67 4.19
C ARG A 378 -8.51 -13.10 5.28
N PRO A 379 -9.16 -12.16 6.00
CA PRO A 379 -10.24 -12.50 6.91
C PRO A 379 -11.36 -13.28 6.18
N GLY A 380 -11.78 -14.42 6.74
CA GLY A 380 -12.74 -15.32 6.10
C GLY A 380 -12.19 -16.08 4.87
N GLY A 381 -10.89 -15.95 4.58
CA GLY A 381 -10.22 -16.70 3.52
C GLY A 381 -9.92 -18.15 3.93
N PRO A 382 -9.69 -19.06 2.96
CA PRO A 382 -9.51 -20.47 3.23
C PRO A 382 -8.47 -20.83 4.30
N ALA A 383 -7.32 -20.15 4.30
CA ALA A 383 -6.26 -20.38 5.26
C ALA A 383 -6.56 -19.82 6.66
N ALA A 384 -7.24 -18.67 6.73
CA ALA A 384 -7.68 -18.08 7.98
C ALA A 384 -8.81 -18.89 8.65
N GLU A 385 -9.70 -19.50 7.84
CA GLU A 385 -10.79 -20.34 8.33
C GLU A 385 -10.41 -21.81 8.59
N ALA A 386 -9.18 -22.17 8.22
CA ALA A 386 -8.65 -23.52 8.37
C ALA A 386 -8.75 -24.03 9.81
N LYS A 387 -8.64 -25.35 9.99
CA LYS A 387 -8.79 -25.99 11.31
C LYS A 387 -7.54 -26.82 11.64
N PRO A 388 -6.71 -26.40 12.62
CA PRO A 388 -6.65 -25.06 13.23
C PRO A 388 -6.29 -23.97 12.19
N ALA A 389 -6.65 -22.72 12.46
CA ALA A 389 -6.38 -21.61 11.54
C ALA A 389 -4.88 -21.39 11.36
N LEU A 390 -4.44 -21.06 10.15
CA LEU A 390 -3.10 -20.53 9.91
C LEU A 390 -3.04 -19.07 10.39
N LEU A 391 -1.87 -18.64 10.87
CA LEU A 391 -1.60 -17.30 11.39
C LEU A 391 -0.37 -16.70 10.71
N GLU A 392 -0.26 -15.37 10.78
CA GLU A 392 0.96 -14.65 10.38
C GLU A 392 2.18 -15.20 11.14
N GLY A 393 3.27 -15.43 10.40
CA GLY A 393 4.51 -16.00 10.92
C GLY A 393 4.54 -17.54 11.00
N ASP A 394 3.43 -18.24 10.73
CA ASP A 394 3.45 -19.70 10.58
C ASP A 394 4.35 -20.10 9.40
N LEU A 395 5.14 -21.17 9.55
CA LEU A 395 6.01 -21.68 8.49
C LEU A 395 5.43 -22.96 7.89
N ILE A 396 4.95 -22.91 6.66
CA ILE A 396 4.42 -24.06 5.92
C ILE A 396 5.58 -24.96 5.47
N LEU A 397 5.53 -26.23 5.86
CA LEU A 397 6.55 -27.25 5.53
C LEU A 397 6.10 -28.25 4.48
N SER A 398 4.80 -28.57 4.44
CA SER A 398 4.26 -29.47 3.42
C SER A 398 2.80 -29.22 3.15
N VAL A 399 2.37 -29.55 1.94
CA VAL A 399 0.98 -29.44 1.47
C VAL A 399 0.60 -30.73 0.75
N ALA A 400 -0.50 -31.35 1.16
CA ALA A 400 -0.95 -32.67 0.67
C ALA A 400 0.14 -33.75 0.80
N GLY A 401 0.92 -33.73 1.89
CA GLY A 401 2.05 -34.65 2.11
C GLY A 401 3.28 -34.39 1.22
N ARG A 402 3.24 -33.36 0.36
CA ARG A 402 4.38 -32.96 -0.48
C ARG A 402 5.21 -31.89 0.24
N PRO A 403 6.53 -32.09 0.43
CA PRO A 403 7.39 -31.08 1.03
C PRO A 403 7.38 -29.77 0.25
N VAL A 404 7.36 -28.66 0.97
CA VAL A 404 7.42 -27.30 0.43
C VAL A 404 8.73 -26.67 0.91
N LYS A 405 9.64 -26.41 -0.03
CA LYS A 405 10.94 -25.79 0.28
C LYS A 405 10.92 -24.27 0.13
N ASP A 406 10.13 -23.80 -0.84
CA ASP A 406 10.05 -22.41 -1.26
C ASP A 406 8.69 -22.10 -1.88
N ILE A 407 8.44 -20.82 -2.16
CA ILE A 407 7.23 -20.30 -2.79
C ILE A 407 7.00 -20.95 -4.15
N ALA A 408 8.06 -21.20 -4.92
CA ALA A 408 7.97 -21.83 -6.24
C ALA A 408 7.33 -23.22 -6.13
N THR A 409 7.79 -24.02 -5.17
CA THR A 409 7.25 -25.34 -4.84
C THR A 409 5.81 -25.23 -4.34
N LEU A 410 5.53 -24.30 -3.42
CA LEU A 410 4.17 -24.10 -2.89
C LEU A 410 3.17 -23.73 -4.01
N ARG A 411 3.56 -22.84 -4.92
CA ARG A 411 2.75 -22.43 -6.08
C ARG A 411 2.53 -23.59 -7.04
N ALA A 412 3.56 -24.39 -7.32
CA ALA A 412 3.43 -25.58 -8.16
C ALA A 412 2.44 -26.60 -7.55
N VAL A 413 2.63 -26.94 -6.27
CA VAL A 413 1.75 -27.82 -5.51
C VAL A 413 0.31 -27.32 -5.51
N SER A 414 0.12 -26.00 -5.32
CA SER A 414 -1.19 -25.36 -5.34
C SER A 414 -1.89 -25.45 -6.70
N ARG A 415 -1.17 -25.18 -7.79
CA ARG A 415 -1.70 -25.29 -9.16
C ARG A 415 -2.13 -26.72 -9.48
N ASP A 416 -1.35 -27.71 -9.08
CA ASP A 416 -1.70 -29.12 -9.29
C ASP A 416 -2.99 -29.51 -8.56
N LEU A 417 -3.16 -29.05 -7.31
CA LEU A 417 -4.35 -29.33 -6.52
C LEU A 417 -5.62 -28.70 -7.10
N GLN A 418 -5.48 -27.58 -7.80
CA GLN A 418 -6.59 -26.82 -8.37
C GLN A 418 -6.95 -27.26 -9.80
N LYS A 419 -6.07 -28.02 -10.46
CA LYS A 419 -6.26 -28.42 -11.85
C LYS A 419 -7.53 -29.26 -12.01
N ALA A 420 -8.41 -28.83 -12.91
CA ALA A 420 -9.69 -29.47 -13.23
C ALA A 420 -10.69 -29.59 -12.06
N LYS A 421 -10.55 -28.76 -11.02
CA LYS A 421 -11.50 -28.69 -9.90
C LYS A 421 -12.47 -27.55 -10.09
N THR A 422 -13.73 -27.78 -9.74
CA THR A 422 -14.81 -26.77 -9.76
C THR A 422 -15.19 -26.29 -8.36
N GLU A 423 -14.73 -26.97 -7.31
CA GLU A 423 -15.02 -26.67 -5.91
C GLU A 423 -13.75 -26.75 -5.04
N PRO A 424 -13.68 -26.02 -3.90
CA PRO A 424 -12.59 -26.13 -2.94
C PRO A 424 -12.47 -27.51 -2.28
N GLU A 425 -11.27 -28.06 -2.26
CA GLU A 425 -10.96 -29.36 -1.66
C GLU A 425 -10.18 -29.20 -0.36
N ALA A 426 -10.47 -30.06 0.63
CA ALA A 426 -9.75 -30.07 1.90
C ALA A 426 -8.35 -30.67 1.73
N VAL A 427 -7.32 -29.87 2.01
CA VAL A 427 -5.92 -30.22 1.87
C VAL A 427 -5.21 -30.15 3.22
N LEU A 428 -4.44 -31.19 3.55
CA LEU A 428 -3.58 -31.19 4.74
C LEU A 428 -2.37 -30.29 4.53
N VAL A 429 -2.11 -29.43 5.51
CA VAL A 429 -0.99 -28.49 5.53
C VAL A 429 -0.22 -28.70 6.82
N ALA A 430 1.03 -29.16 6.73
CA ALA A 430 1.91 -29.21 7.89
C ALA A 430 2.66 -27.88 8.01
N PHE A 431 2.68 -27.31 9.20
CA PHE A 431 3.29 -26.02 9.46
C PHE A 431 3.94 -25.97 10.86
N VAL A 432 4.80 -24.98 11.07
CA VAL A 432 5.42 -24.70 12.37
C VAL A 432 4.86 -23.41 12.92
N ARG A 433 4.47 -23.43 14.21
CA ARG A 433 4.14 -22.25 14.99
C ARG A 433 5.03 -22.18 16.22
N GLY A 434 5.97 -21.23 16.21
CA GLY A 434 7.02 -21.17 17.22
C GLY A 434 7.91 -22.41 17.17
N THR A 435 7.74 -23.33 18.13
CA THR A 435 8.48 -24.61 18.20
C THR A 435 7.59 -25.84 17.96
N ALA A 436 6.27 -25.65 17.81
CA ALA A 436 5.33 -26.74 17.61
C ALA A 436 5.15 -27.03 16.12
N GLU A 437 5.27 -28.30 15.73
CA GLU A 437 4.83 -28.78 14.42
C GLU A 437 3.35 -29.17 14.51
N MET A 438 2.57 -28.66 13.57
CA MET A 438 1.12 -28.77 13.55
C MET A 438 0.65 -29.15 12.15
N ILE A 439 -0.58 -29.66 12.08
CA ILE A 439 -1.28 -29.91 10.81
C ILE A 439 -2.58 -29.13 10.82
N SER A 440 -2.91 -28.51 9.70
CA SER A 440 -4.17 -27.84 9.43
C SER A 440 -4.87 -28.44 8.22
N VAL A 441 -6.19 -28.30 8.16
CA VAL A 441 -7.00 -28.61 6.98
C VAL A 441 -7.43 -27.30 6.33
N VAL A 442 -6.90 -27.00 5.14
CA VAL A 442 -7.21 -25.80 4.35
C VAL A 442 -8.04 -26.19 3.14
N ARG A 443 -9.13 -25.45 2.84
CA ARG A 443 -9.98 -25.72 1.67
C ARG A 443 -9.49 -24.94 0.44
N VAL A 444 -8.71 -25.59 -0.41
CA VAL A 444 -8.04 -24.95 -1.56
C VAL A 444 -8.81 -25.24 -2.84
N GLY A 445 -9.14 -24.20 -3.62
CA GLY A 445 -9.81 -24.36 -4.91
C GLY A 445 -10.10 -23.03 -5.61
N PRO A 446 -10.78 -23.06 -6.78
CA PRO A 446 -11.22 -21.84 -7.45
C PRO A 446 -12.13 -21.01 -6.53
N GLU A 447 -12.00 -19.69 -6.57
CA GLU A 447 -12.94 -18.79 -5.89
C GLU A 447 -14.33 -19.01 -6.48
N VAL A 448 -15.27 -19.43 -5.63
CA VAL A 448 -16.67 -19.56 -6.02
C VAL A 448 -17.20 -18.14 -6.25
N ASP A 449 -17.54 -17.81 -7.49
CA ASP A 449 -18.15 -16.52 -7.81
C ASP A 449 -19.54 -16.48 -7.16
N ALA A 450 -19.69 -15.69 -6.10
CA ALA A 450 -20.95 -15.58 -5.34
C ALA A 450 -22.09 -14.91 -6.15
N THR A 451 -21.87 -14.62 -7.43
CA THR A 451 -22.76 -13.83 -8.30
C THR A 451 -24.04 -14.55 -8.72
N ILE A 452 -24.25 -15.81 -8.35
CA ILE A 452 -25.51 -16.51 -8.60
C ILE A 452 -25.94 -17.31 -7.37
N ALA A 453 -26.21 -16.63 -6.26
CA ALA A 453 -27.17 -17.19 -5.31
C ALA A 453 -28.54 -17.22 -6.02
N PRO A 454 -29.21 -18.37 -6.18
CA PRO A 454 -30.54 -18.41 -6.79
C PRO A 454 -31.49 -17.50 -6.02
N ARG A 455 -31.97 -16.46 -6.71
CA ARG A 455 -32.85 -15.45 -6.13
C ARG A 455 -34.21 -16.08 -5.82
N ALA A 456 -34.59 -16.09 -4.55
CA ALA A 456 -35.96 -16.37 -4.17
C ALA A 456 -36.80 -15.11 -4.42
N ALA A 457 -37.62 -15.14 -5.47
CA ALA A 457 -38.54 -14.06 -5.80
C ALA A 457 -39.47 -13.78 -4.60
N ARG A 458 -39.41 -12.56 -4.05
CA ARG A 458 -40.26 -12.14 -2.92
C ARG A 458 -41.34 -11.17 -3.41
N PRO A 459 -42.60 -11.32 -2.95
CA PRO A 459 -43.67 -10.37 -3.27
C PRO A 459 -43.38 -8.99 -2.67
N TRP A 460 -43.74 -7.94 -3.40
CA TRP A 460 -43.53 -6.55 -3.01
C TRP A 460 -44.72 -5.67 -3.40
N ALA A 461 -45.16 -4.87 -2.43
CA ALA A 461 -46.33 -4.02 -2.57
C ALA A 461 -46.01 -2.62 -3.12
N GLY A 462 -44.75 -2.19 -3.18
CA GLY A 462 -44.38 -0.90 -3.79
C GLY A 462 -44.52 0.34 -2.89
N PHE A 463 -44.69 0.19 -1.57
CA PHE A 463 -44.84 1.33 -0.65
C PHE A 463 -44.22 1.03 0.72
N ALA A 464 -43.89 2.08 1.48
CA ALA A 464 -43.45 2.00 2.87
C ALA A 464 -44.59 2.39 3.81
N SER A 465 -44.63 1.78 4.99
CA SER A 465 -45.69 2.00 5.97
C SER A 465 -45.17 2.11 7.39
N GLN A 466 -45.91 2.84 8.21
CA GLN A 466 -45.75 2.81 9.66
C GLN A 466 -46.93 2.09 10.31
N VAL A 467 -46.72 1.52 11.49
CA VAL A 467 -47.80 0.94 12.29
C VAL A 467 -48.80 2.02 12.69
N LEU A 468 -50.08 1.71 12.57
CA LEU A 468 -51.14 2.51 13.17
C LEU A 468 -51.23 2.17 14.67
N THR A 469 -50.40 2.82 15.49
CA THR A 469 -50.37 2.57 16.94
C THR A 469 -51.70 2.93 17.59
N ALA A 470 -52.00 2.35 18.76
CA ALA A 470 -53.25 2.64 19.48
C ALA A 470 -53.45 4.15 19.77
N GLU A 471 -52.36 4.86 20.08
CA GLU A 471 -52.37 6.31 20.32
C GLU A 471 -52.63 7.09 19.02
N LEU A 472 -51.96 6.70 17.92
CA LEU A 472 -52.16 7.31 16.61
C LEU A 472 -53.57 7.07 16.08
N ALA A 473 -54.09 5.85 16.24
CA ALA A 473 -55.47 5.51 15.89
C ALA A 473 -56.47 6.37 16.67
N LYS A 474 -56.25 6.55 17.98
CA LYS A 474 -57.10 7.40 18.83
C LYS A 474 -57.06 8.87 18.39
N ALA A 475 -55.88 9.41 18.08
CA ALA A 475 -55.70 10.78 17.62
C ALA A 475 -56.37 11.03 16.26
N LEU A 476 -56.39 10.03 15.38
CA LEU A 476 -57.04 10.07 14.07
C LEU A 476 -58.55 9.73 14.09
N GLY A 477 -59.14 9.53 15.28
CA GLY A 477 -60.57 9.19 15.41
C GLY A 477 -60.94 7.73 15.08
N LEU A 478 -59.94 6.83 15.02
CA LEU A 478 -60.06 5.44 14.57
C LEU A 478 -60.03 4.44 15.72
N LYS A 479 -60.79 4.71 16.78
CA LYS A 479 -60.78 3.91 18.01
C LYS A 479 -60.98 2.41 17.69
N GLY A 480 -60.03 1.58 18.15
CA GLY A 480 -60.06 0.12 18.03
C GLY A 480 -59.55 -0.47 16.69
N LYS A 481 -59.25 0.37 15.69
CA LYS A 481 -58.70 -0.09 14.41
C LYS A 481 -57.22 -0.47 14.56
N ALA A 482 -56.84 -1.59 13.94
CA ALA A 482 -55.45 -2.01 13.74
C ALA A 482 -55.11 -1.85 12.26
N GLY A 483 -53.85 -1.58 11.95
CA GLY A 483 -53.43 -1.50 10.57
C GLY A 483 -52.15 -0.73 10.38
N ILE A 484 -51.99 -0.24 9.16
CA ILE A 484 -50.81 0.51 8.75
C ILE A 484 -51.21 1.81 8.07
N ARG A 485 -50.33 2.81 8.16
CA ARG A 485 -50.44 4.07 7.42
C ARG A 485 -49.35 4.12 6.36
N VAL A 486 -49.71 4.43 5.12
CA VAL A 486 -48.76 4.63 4.03
C VAL A 486 -47.93 5.88 4.31
N THR A 487 -46.61 5.73 4.30
CA THR A 487 -45.63 6.80 4.56
C THR A 487 -44.90 7.23 3.30
N GLN A 488 -44.75 6.32 2.35
CA GLN A 488 -44.11 6.58 1.06
C GLN A 488 -44.73 5.66 0.02
N VAL A 489 -45.07 6.19 -1.15
CA VAL A 489 -45.39 5.39 -2.34
C VAL A 489 -44.19 5.50 -3.27
N VAL A 490 -43.69 4.35 -3.73
CA VAL A 490 -42.48 4.32 -4.54
C VAL A 490 -42.84 4.61 -6.01
N THR A 491 -42.21 5.60 -6.62
CA THR A 491 -42.44 5.99 -8.03
C THR A 491 -42.17 4.83 -8.98
N GLY A 492 -43.05 4.58 -9.94
CA GLY A 492 -43.00 3.48 -10.90
C GLY A 492 -43.38 2.11 -10.33
N SER A 493 -43.77 2.03 -9.05
CA SER A 493 -44.18 0.77 -8.41
C SER A 493 -45.64 0.40 -8.70
N VAL A 494 -46.01 -0.83 -8.34
CA VAL A 494 -47.40 -1.30 -8.41
C VAL A 494 -48.35 -0.52 -7.49
N ALA A 495 -47.86 0.05 -6.38
CA ALA A 495 -48.67 0.91 -5.51
C ALA A 495 -49.03 2.23 -6.20
N GLU A 496 -48.08 2.85 -6.91
CA GLU A 496 -48.35 4.07 -7.68
C GLU A 496 -49.32 3.78 -8.83
N GLN A 497 -49.11 2.68 -9.57
CA GLN A 497 -50.02 2.24 -10.64
C GLN A 497 -51.44 1.98 -10.13
N ALA A 498 -51.57 1.45 -8.91
CA ALA A 498 -52.86 1.25 -8.24
C ALA A 498 -53.43 2.55 -7.64
N SER A 499 -52.81 3.71 -7.86
CA SER A 499 -53.25 5.01 -7.34
C SER A 499 -53.27 5.11 -5.80
N MET A 500 -52.36 4.39 -5.13
CA MET A 500 -52.12 4.53 -3.69
C MET A 500 -51.47 5.89 -3.39
N LYS A 501 -51.79 6.48 -2.24
CA LYS A 501 -51.28 7.79 -1.81
C LYS A 501 -50.65 7.73 -0.42
N VAL A 502 -49.68 8.62 -0.19
CA VAL A 502 -49.15 8.85 1.16
C VAL A 502 -50.28 9.33 2.06
N GLY A 503 -50.42 8.70 3.22
CA GLY A 503 -51.51 8.96 4.17
C GLY A 503 -52.66 7.96 4.13
N ASP A 504 -52.76 7.10 3.11
CA ASP A 504 -53.74 6.01 3.06
C ASP A 504 -53.60 5.11 4.30
N LEU A 505 -54.74 4.65 4.83
CA LEU A 505 -54.79 3.79 6.01
C LEU A 505 -55.39 2.44 5.63
N TRP A 506 -54.65 1.36 5.83
CA TRP A 506 -55.08 -0.01 5.49
C TRP A 506 -55.32 -0.83 6.73
N PHE A 507 -56.51 -1.41 6.84
CA PHE A 507 -56.95 -2.20 8.00
C PHE A 507 -57.03 -3.69 7.70
N LYS A 508 -57.27 -4.06 6.44
CA LYS A 508 -57.36 -5.45 6.00
C LYS A 508 -56.62 -5.70 4.69
N LEU A 509 -56.17 -6.94 4.53
CA LEU A 509 -55.62 -7.53 3.32
C LEU A 509 -56.42 -8.81 3.01
N ASP A 510 -57.14 -8.87 1.89
CA ASP A 510 -58.06 -9.96 1.52
C ASP A 510 -59.00 -10.37 2.66
N GLY A 511 -59.62 -9.40 3.31
CA GLY A 511 -60.50 -9.63 4.46
C GLY A 511 -59.79 -9.98 5.78
N LYS A 512 -58.50 -10.33 5.78
CA LYS A 512 -57.70 -10.56 7.01
C LYS A 512 -57.32 -9.22 7.65
N VAL A 513 -57.48 -9.11 8.97
CA VAL A 513 -57.10 -7.89 9.70
C VAL A 513 -55.58 -7.77 9.77
N ILE A 514 -55.06 -6.59 9.43
CA ILE A 514 -53.64 -6.25 9.62
C ILE A 514 -53.45 -5.93 11.10
N ALA A 515 -53.04 -6.92 11.89
CA ALA A 515 -53.00 -6.84 13.36
C ALA A 515 -51.81 -6.03 13.92
N ALA A 516 -51.50 -4.88 13.32
CA ALA A 516 -50.44 -3.99 13.77
C ALA A 516 -51.03 -2.85 14.64
N ARG A 517 -50.63 -2.79 15.92
CA ARG A 517 -51.13 -1.83 16.92
C ARG A 517 -50.03 -1.25 17.82
N ARG A 518 -48.83 -1.84 17.82
CA ARG A 518 -47.69 -1.43 18.64
C ARG A 518 -46.48 -1.15 17.74
N PRO A 519 -45.53 -0.29 18.17
CA PRO A 519 -44.29 -0.06 17.43
C PRO A 519 -43.56 -1.36 17.04
N GLU A 520 -43.60 -2.38 17.91
CA GLU A 520 -42.99 -3.70 17.66
C GLU A 520 -43.62 -4.46 16.47
N ASP A 521 -44.85 -4.12 16.06
CA ASP A 521 -45.60 -4.81 14.99
C ASP A 521 -45.20 -4.35 13.57
N ALA A 522 -44.09 -3.63 13.42
CA ALA A 522 -43.67 -3.04 12.14
C ALA A 522 -43.57 -4.06 10.99
N GLU A 523 -43.21 -5.32 11.30
CA GLU A 523 -43.08 -6.40 10.31
C GLU A 523 -44.38 -7.15 10.02
N VAL A 524 -45.49 -6.90 10.73
CA VAL A 524 -46.74 -7.67 10.58
C VAL A 524 -47.28 -7.61 9.15
N PHE A 525 -47.33 -6.41 8.55
CA PHE A 525 -47.77 -6.25 7.17
C PHE A 525 -46.79 -6.90 6.18
N GLY A 526 -45.49 -6.73 6.40
CA GLY A 526 -44.46 -7.36 5.59
C GLY A 526 -44.53 -8.88 5.61
N ALA A 527 -44.84 -9.48 6.77
CA ALA A 527 -45.05 -10.91 6.93
C ALA A 527 -46.30 -11.39 6.19
N LEU A 528 -47.42 -10.66 6.28
CA LEU A 528 -48.65 -10.98 5.55
C LEU A 528 -48.43 -10.99 4.04
N ILE A 529 -47.71 -9.99 3.50
CA ILE A 529 -47.40 -9.92 2.06
C ILE A 529 -46.53 -11.11 1.63
N ARG A 530 -45.62 -11.62 2.48
CA ARG A 530 -44.77 -12.78 2.16
C ARG A 530 -45.53 -14.11 2.04
N GLU A 531 -46.77 -14.19 2.52
CA GLU A 531 -47.62 -15.39 2.34
C GLU A 531 -48.12 -15.56 0.88
N TYR A 532 -48.02 -14.52 0.06
CA TYR A 532 -48.54 -14.50 -1.31
C TYR A 532 -47.44 -14.76 -2.35
N PRO A 533 -47.77 -15.41 -3.48
CA PRO A 533 -46.84 -15.53 -4.60
C PRO A 533 -46.67 -14.19 -5.32
N VAL A 534 -45.53 -14.01 -5.98
CA VAL A 534 -45.31 -12.89 -6.91
C VAL A 534 -46.36 -12.93 -8.02
N GLY A 535 -46.94 -11.77 -8.33
CA GLY A 535 -48.01 -11.61 -9.32
C GLY A 535 -49.43 -11.79 -8.78
N ALA A 536 -49.59 -12.19 -7.51
CA ALA A 536 -50.91 -12.28 -6.87
C ALA A 536 -51.61 -10.92 -6.80
N GLU A 537 -52.92 -10.92 -7.01
CA GLU A 537 -53.77 -9.75 -6.76
C GLU A 537 -54.32 -9.83 -5.34
N VAL A 538 -54.13 -8.76 -4.57
CA VAL A 538 -54.61 -8.64 -3.19
C VAL A 538 -55.49 -7.41 -3.04
N GLU A 539 -56.58 -7.51 -2.29
CA GLU A 539 -57.47 -6.41 -1.97
C GLU A 539 -57.08 -5.78 -0.62
N LEU A 540 -56.76 -4.49 -0.64
CA LEU A 540 -56.58 -3.69 0.56
C LEU A 540 -57.86 -2.96 0.89
N GLU A 541 -58.36 -3.12 2.13
CA GLU A 541 -59.52 -2.39 2.64
C GLU A 541 -59.11 -1.43 3.74
N GLY A 542 -59.54 -0.18 3.60
CA GLY A 542 -59.01 0.92 4.38
C GLY A 542 -59.84 2.19 4.30
N GLN A 543 -59.16 3.32 4.47
CA GLN A 543 -59.73 4.64 4.28
C GLN A 543 -58.70 5.65 3.79
N ARG A 544 -59.20 6.68 3.10
CA ARG A 544 -58.46 7.88 2.69
C ARG A 544 -59.29 9.09 3.06
N ASP A 545 -58.70 10.06 3.76
CA ASP A 545 -59.38 11.28 4.22
C ASP A 545 -60.72 11.02 4.96
N GLY A 546 -60.77 9.91 5.71
CA GLY A 546 -61.96 9.49 6.47
C GLY A 546 -63.04 8.75 5.67
N GLN A 547 -62.89 8.61 4.35
CA GLN A 547 -63.81 7.85 3.49
C GLN A 547 -63.32 6.41 3.28
N PRO A 548 -64.22 5.40 3.28
CA PRO A 548 -63.86 4.02 2.97
C PRO A 548 -63.18 3.90 1.60
N LEU A 549 -62.08 3.15 1.54
CA LEU A 549 -61.31 2.91 0.32
C LEU A 549 -61.03 1.41 0.18
N LYS A 550 -61.26 0.88 -1.02
CA LYS A 550 -60.82 -0.45 -1.46
C LYS A 550 -59.88 -0.30 -2.63
N LEU A 551 -58.77 -1.04 -2.63
CA LEU A 551 -57.75 -0.94 -3.66
C LEU A 551 -57.17 -2.32 -3.95
N THR A 552 -57.28 -2.75 -5.19
CA THR A 552 -56.67 -4.00 -5.67
C THR A 552 -55.24 -3.72 -6.07
N LEU A 553 -54.31 -4.51 -5.54
CA LEU A 553 -52.88 -4.39 -5.78
C LEU A 553 -52.33 -5.69 -6.34
N LYS A 554 -51.71 -5.65 -7.52
CA LYS A 554 -50.98 -6.78 -8.08
C LYS A 554 -49.55 -6.77 -7.53
N LEU A 555 -49.20 -7.73 -6.69
CA LEU A 555 -47.89 -7.80 -6.05
C LEU A 555 -46.80 -8.04 -7.10
N ALA A 556 -45.81 -7.16 -7.15
CA ALA A 556 -44.65 -7.32 -8.03
C ALA A 556 -43.56 -8.15 -7.35
N GLU A 557 -42.58 -8.59 -8.14
CA GLU A 557 -41.33 -9.07 -7.56
C GLU A 557 -40.61 -7.89 -6.91
N ARG A 558 -40.13 -8.06 -5.67
CA ARG A 558 -39.30 -7.07 -5.00
C ARG A 558 -38.09 -6.76 -5.87
N PRO A 559 -37.81 -5.50 -6.25
CA PRO A 559 -36.60 -5.16 -6.98
C PRO A 559 -35.35 -5.71 -6.31
N ALA A 560 -34.44 -6.26 -7.11
CA ALA A 560 -33.19 -6.80 -6.60
C ALA A 560 -32.38 -5.66 -5.92
N PRO A 561 -31.91 -5.85 -4.67
CA PRO A 561 -31.00 -4.91 -4.06
C PRO A 561 -29.67 -4.88 -4.84
N ALA A 562 -28.94 -3.78 -4.72
CA ALA A 562 -27.71 -3.55 -5.48
C ALA A 562 -26.67 -4.69 -5.41
N ALA A 563 -26.57 -5.37 -4.26
CA ALA A 563 -25.63 -6.47 -4.04
C ALA A 563 -26.00 -7.77 -4.79
N GLU A 564 -27.24 -7.91 -5.24
CA GLU A 564 -27.75 -9.08 -5.95
C GLU A 564 -27.81 -8.88 -7.47
N LEU A 565 -27.44 -7.69 -7.97
CA LEU A 565 -27.49 -7.40 -9.39
C LEU A 565 -26.32 -8.06 -10.14
N PRO A 566 -26.55 -8.54 -11.38
CA PRO A 566 -25.49 -9.04 -12.24
C PRO A 566 -24.33 -8.06 -12.30
N THR A 567 -23.13 -8.57 -12.06
CA THR A 567 -21.89 -7.79 -11.99
C THR A 567 -20.83 -8.45 -12.84
N LEU A 568 -20.18 -7.69 -13.71
CA LEU A 568 -18.99 -8.08 -14.44
C LEU A 568 -17.76 -7.53 -13.71
N LYS A 569 -16.83 -8.41 -13.36
CA LYS A 569 -15.51 -8.06 -12.83
C LYS A 569 -14.53 -7.95 -14.00
N GLU A 570 -13.84 -6.83 -14.12
CA GLU A 570 -12.76 -6.61 -15.09
C GLU A 570 -11.42 -6.44 -14.35
N PRO A 571 -10.71 -7.55 -14.09
CA PRO A 571 -9.48 -7.52 -13.31
C PRO A 571 -8.32 -6.84 -14.04
N ARG A 572 -8.32 -6.79 -15.39
CA ARG A 572 -7.20 -6.16 -16.13
C ARG A 572 -7.13 -4.67 -15.89
N PHE A 573 -8.28 -4.02 -15.74
CA PHE A 573 -8.36 -2.59 -15.49
C PHE A 573 -8.70 -2.25 -14.04
N GLY A 574 -9.03 -3.26 -13.22
CA GLY A 574 -9.27 -3.11 -11.79
C GLY A 574 -10.61 -2.45 -11.47
N PHE A 575 -11.70 -2.87 -12.11
CA PHE A 575 -13.04 -2.39 -11.74
C PHE A 575 -14.11 -3.47 -11.90
N SER A 576 -15.25 -3.25 -11.24
CA SER A 576 -16.47 -4.05 -11.40
C SER A 576 -17.62 -3.15 -11.80
N ALA A 577 -18.37 -3.57 -12.81
CA ALA A 577 -19.55 -2.87 -13.30
C ALA A 577 -20.79 -3.76 -13.14
N ARG A 578 -21.92 -3.17 -12.72
CA ARG A 578 -23.18 -3.88 -12.51
C ARG A 578 -24.32 -3.21 -13.25
N GLU A 579 -25.37 -3.99 -13.48
CA GLU A 579 -26.63 -3.46 -14.01
C GLU A 579 -27.24 -2.42 -13.04
N GLN A 580 -28.04 -1.50 -13.60
CA GLN A 580 -28.76 -0.52 -12.80
C GLN A 580 -30.01 -1.13 -12.17
N GLY A 581 -30.11 -1.05 -10.84
CA GLY A 581 -31.26 -1.49 -10.07
C GLY A 581 -32.40 -0.45 -10.09
N PHE A 582 -33.49 -0.81 -9.42
CA PHE A 582 -34.65 0.07 -9.27
C PHE A 582 -34.27 1.38 -8.54
N ASP A 583 -33.57 1.28 -7.41
CA ASP A 583 -33.17 2.45 -6.61
C ASP A 583 -32.19 3.36 -7.37
N ASP A 584 -31.29 2.78 -8.18
CA ASP A 584 -30.33 3.54 -8.99
C ASP A 584 -31.03 4.39 -10.06
N LYS A 585 -32.09 3.84 -10.67
CA LYS A 585 -32.92 4.52 -11.67
C LYS A 585 -33.83 5.55 -11.02
N ALA A 586 -34.41 5.24 -9.85
CA ALA A 586 -35.21 6.16 -9.07
C ALA A 586 -34.40 7.40 -8.63
N ALA A 587 -33.17 7.20 -8.14
CA ALA A 587 -32.27 8.27 -7.74
C ALA A 587 -31.83 9.18 -8.90
N ARG A 588 -31.96 8.71 -10.14
CA ARG A 588 -31.60 9.44 -11.37
C ARG A 588 -32.82 9.89 -12.19
N GLN A 589 -34.03 9.85 -11.60
CA GLN A 589 -35.23 10.35 -12.27
C GLN A 589 -35.06 11.83 -12.63
N GLY A 590 -35.29 12.16 -13.91
CA GLY A 590 -35.08 13.51 -14.47
C GLY A 590 -33.81 13.67 -15.31
N GLU A 591 -32.90 12.69 -15.30
CA GLU A 591 -31.65 12.73 -16.08
C GLU A 591 -31.75 12.12 -17.50
N GLY A 592 -32.95 11.72 -17.94
CA GLY A 592 -33.20 11.03 -19.22
C GLY A 592 -33.02 9.50 -19.15
N ASP A 593 -33.36 8.77 -20.23
CA ASP A 593 -33.14 7.30 -20.34
C ASP A 593 -31.66 7.00 -20.63
N LEU A 594 -30.77 7.38 -19.71
CA LEU A 594 -29.34 7.13 -19.84
C LEU A 594 -29.05 5.65 -19.59
N ARG A 595 -28.78 4.93 -20.68
CA ARG A 595 -28.35 3.53 -20.64
C ARG A 595 -26.85 3.45 -20.39
N GLY A 596 -26.47 2.61 -19.43
CA GLY A 596 -25.10 2.47 -18.96
C GLY A 596 -25.03 1.53 -17.75
N LEU A 597 -23.81 1.18 -17.35
CA LEU A 597 -23.55 0.29 -16.22
C LEU A 597 -23.01 1.07 -15.02
N LEU A 598 -23.42 0.71 -13.81
CA LEU A 598 -22.93 1.36 -12.60
C LEU A 598 -21.62 0.72 -12.15
N ILE A 599 -20.59 1.54 -11.90
CA ILE A 599 -19.35 1.08 -11.28
C ILE A 599 -19.60 0.77 -9.81
N SER A 600 -19.46 -0.51 -9.45
CA SER A 600 -19.69 -1.02 -8.09
C SER A 600 -18.42 -1.06 -7.25
N LYS A 601 -17.27 -1.33 -7.88
CA LYS A 601 -15.96 -1.40 -7.24
C LYS A 601 -14.89 -0.87 -8.19
N VAL A 602 -13.91 -0.18 -7.63
CA VAL A 602 -12.66 0.18 -8.32
C VAL A 602 -11.52 -0.27 -7.41
N GLU A 603 -10.58 -1.02 -7.96
CA GLU A 603 -9.39 -1.50 -7.27
C GLU A 603 -8.39 -0.38 -7.15
N ARG A 604 -7.94 -0.11 -5.91
CA ARG A 604 -6.99 0.96 -5.64
C ARG A 604 -5.72 0.77 -6.46
N SER A 605 -5.23 1.86 -7.04
CA SER A 605 -4.01 1.88 -7.87
C SER A 605 -4.07 0.95 -9.09
N GLY A 606 -5.25 0.46 -9.47
CA GLY A 606 -5.50 -0.17 -10.77
C GLY A 606 -5.65 0.88 -11.86
N TRP A 607 -5.60 0.47 -13.14
CA TRP A 607 -5.67 1.38 -14.28
C TRP A 607 -6.92 2.29 -14.25
N ALA A 608 -8.06 1.74 -13.86
CA ALA A 608 -9.29 2.51 -13.73
C ALA A 608 -9.24 3.56 -12.59
N ASP A 609 -8.62 3.23 -11.45
CA ASP A 609 -8.45 4.17 -10.33
C ASP A 609 -7.50 5.32 -10.70
N LEU A 610 -6.39 4.99 -11.37
CA LEU A 610 -5.42 5.98 -11.86
C LEU A 610 -6.04 6.92 -12.91
N ALA A 611 -6.95 6.40 -13.75
CA ALA A 611 -7.75 7.21 -14.67
C ALA A 611 -8.78 8.10 -13.95
N GLY A 612 -9.02 7.87 -12.66
CA GLY A 612 -9.99 8.61 -11.84
C GLY A 612 -11.40 8.03 -11.82
N LEU A 613 -11.59 6.77 -12.22
CA LEU A 613 -12.87 6.05 -12.13
C LEU A 613 -13.24 5.85 -10.66
N ARG A 614 -14.51 6.04 -10.31
CA ARG A 614 -14.99 5.90 -8.93
C ARG A 614 -16.21 5.00 -8.84
N GLY A 615 -16.38 4.38 -7.68
CA GLY A 615 -17.64 3.74 -7.32
C GLY A 615 -18.80 4.73 -7.43
N GLY A 616 -19.90 4.31 -8.07
CA GLY A 616 -21.06 5.14 -8.35
C GLY A 616 -21.05 5.88 -9.70
N ASP A 617 -19.92 5.87 -10.42
CA ASP A 617 -19.89 6.37 -11.79
C ASP A 617 -20.79 5.51 -12.70
N LEU A 618 -21.50 6.15 -13.64
CA LEU A 618 -22.26 5.47 -14.68
C LEU A 618 -21.41 5.40 -15.94
N LEU A 619 -20.95 4.20 -16.31
CA LEU A 619 -20.17 3.94 -17.52
C LEU A 619 -21.10 3.93 -18.74
N LEU A 620 -20.84 4.85 -19.67
CA LEU A 620 -21.66 5.06 -20.88
C LEU A 620 -21.02 4.45 -22.12
N SER A 621 -19.70 4.59 -22.26
CA SER A 621 -18.97 4.01 -23.40
C SER A 621 -17.51 3.69 -23.06
N ILE A 622 -16.91 2.81 -23.85
CA ILE A 622 -15.48 2.47 -23.81
C ILE A 622 -14.89 2.61 -25.22
N ASN A 623 -13.87 3.44 -25.39
CA ASN A 623 -13.33 3.85 -26.70
C ASN A 623 -14.43 4.26 -27.70
N GLY A 624 -15.42 5.02 -27.22
CA GLY A 624 -16.56 5.50 -28.02
C GLY A 624 -17.62 4.43 -28.34
N ARG A 625 -17.45 3.18 -27.89
CA ARG A 625 -18.46 2.11 -28.06
C ARG A 625 -19.44 2.13 -26.89
N PRO A 626 -20.76 2.34 -27.12
CA PRO A 626 -21.76 2.37 -26.06
C PRO A 626 -21.79 1.06 -25.26
N VAL A 627 -21.99 1.16 -23.94
CA VAL A 627 -22.11 0.01 -23.03
C VAL A 627 -23.45 0.02 -22.27
N PRO A 628 -24.58 -0.22 -22.97
CA PRO A 628 -25.91 -0.18 -22.35
C PRO A 628 -26.17 -1.32 -21.36
N ASP A 629 -25.41 -2.42 -21.44
CA ASP A 629 -25.58 -3.65 -20.65
C ASP A 629 -24.24 -4.40 -20.50
N LEU A 630 -24.23 -5.45 -19.65
CA LEU A 630 -23.02 -6.25 -19.38
C LEU A 630 -22.46 -7.00 -20.60
N ASN A 631 -23.29 -7.35 -21.58
CA ASN A 631 -22.82 -8.05 -22.78
C ASN A 631 -22.07 -7.11 -23.72
N ALA A 632 -22.56 -5.88 -23.88
CA ALA A 632 -21.87 -4.82 -24.61
C ALA A 632 -20.52 -4.49 -23.95
N LEU A 633 -20.49 -4.38 -22.62
CA LEU A 633 -19.24 -4.18 -21.89
C LEU A 633 -18.25 -5.33 -22.11
N ARG A 634 -18.69 -6.59 -21.95
CA ARG A 634 -17.84 -7.76 -22.19
C ARG A 634 -17.24 -7.76 -23.59
N THR A 635 -18.07 -7.51 -24.60
CA THR A 635 -17.65 -7.47 -26.01
C THR A 635 -16.65 -6.34 -26.26
N GLY A 636 -16.89 -5.15 -25.68
CA GLY A 636 -15.97 -4.02 -25.76
C GLY A 636 -14.61 -4.33 -25.15
N LEU A 637 -14.60 -4.93 -23.96
CA LEU A 637 -13.39 -5.34 -23.24
C LEU A 637 -12.60 -6.44 -23.97
N GLU A 638 -13.29 -7.39 -24.60
CA GLU A 638 -12.65 -8.41 -25.44
C GLU A 638 -12.01 -7.81 -26.70
N ALA A 639 -12.65 -6.81 -27.30
CA ALA A 639 -12.07 -6.13 -28.45
C ALA A 639 -10.83 -5.32 -28.08
N LEU A 640 -10.84 -4.60 -26.96
CA LEU A 640 -9.64 -3.91 -26.47
C LEU A 640 -8.47 -4.88 -26.25
N ALA A 641 -8.76 -6.07 -25.72
CA ALA A 641 -7.76 -7.11 -25.51
C ALA A 641 -7.06 -7.55 -26.81
N LYS A 642 -7.81 -7.54 -27.92
CA LYS A 642 -7.32 -7.93 -29.25
C LYS A 642 -6.59 -6.78 -29.93
N GLU A 643 -7.16 -5.57 -29.85
CA GLU A 643 -6.64 -4.36 -30.51
C GLU A 643 -5.40 -3.80 -29.81
N LYS A 644 -5.26 -4.04 -28.50
CA LYS A 644 -4.18 -3.53 -27.64
C LYS A 644 -3.89 -2.04 -27.87
N PRO A 645 -4.91 -1.15 -27.85
CA PRO A 645 -4.70 0.27 -28.13
C PRO A 645 -3.80 0.89 -27.06
N ARG A 646 -3.01 1.88 -27.47
CA ARG A 646 -2.15 2.61 -26.54
C ARG A 646 -2.94 3.34 -25.45
N HIS A 647 -4.09 3.92 -25.80
CA HIS A 647 -4.97 4.65 -24.89
C HIS A 647 -6.35 3.99 -24.83
N VAL A 648 -6.91 3.92 -23.62
CA VAL A 648 -8.30 3.51 -23.38
C VAL A 648 -9.03 4.66 -22.72
N VAL A 649 -10.16 5.05 -23.31
CA VAL A 649 -11.02 6.16 -22.85
C VAL A 649 -12.35 5.60 -22.37
N LEU A 650 -12.69 5.85 -21.11
CA LEU A 650 -14.00 5.60 -20.53
C LEU A 650 -14.80 6.89 -20.55
N GLN A 651 -16.00 6.85 -21.12
CA GLN A 651 -16.97 7.93 -20.94
C GLN A 651 -17.86 7.58 -19.76
N VAL A 652 -17.82 8.41 -18.74
CA VAL A 652 -18.60 8.21 -17.51
C VAL A 652 -19.46 9.41 -17.19
N ARG A 653 -20.49 9.18 -16.39
CA ARG A 653 -21.27 10.24 -15.77
C ARG A 653 -21.22 10.07 -14.25
N ARG A 654 -20.81 11.14 -13.57
CA ARG A 654 -20.72 11.23 -12.12
C ARG A 654 -21.72 12.27 -11.66
N SER A 655 -22.81 11.82 -11.03
CA SER A 655 -23.96 12.69 -10.75
C SER A 655 -24.41 13.39 -12.04
N ILE A 656 -24.49 14.72 -12.06
CA ILE A 656 -24.91 15.50 -13.22
C ILE A 656 -23.81 15.77 -14.26
N SER A 657 -22.54 15.46 -13.95
CA SER A 657 -21.39 15.81 -14.80
C SER A 657 -20.90 14.62 -15.62
N GLY A 658 -20.66 14.83 -16.91
CA GLY A 658 -19.93 13.87 -17.75
C GLY A 658 -18.41 14.04 -17.59
N ALA A 659 -17.68 12.94 -17.71
CA ALA A 659 -16.22 12.94 -17.76
C ALA A 659 -15.71 11.90 -18.79
N PHE A 660 -14.54 12.19 -19.37
CA PHE A 660 -13.76 11.23 -20.13
C PHE A 660 -12.52 10.91 -19.31
N LEU A 661 -12.31 9.63 -19.03
CA LEU A 661 -11.20 9.13 -18.24
C LEU A 661 -10.30 8.33 -19.15
N GLU A 662 -9.04 8.70 -19.27
CA GLU A 662 -8.06 8.04 -20.14
C GLU A 662 -6.99 7.36 -19.31
N PHE A 663 -6.55 6.17 -19.75
CA PHE A 663 -5.35 5.51 -19.24
C PHE A 663 -4.58 4.81 -20.36
N GLU A 664 -3.28 4.59 -20.15
CA GLU A 664 -2.37 3.89 -21.07
C GLU A 664 -2.03 2.49 -20.52
N PRO A 665 -2.83 1.44 -20.78
CA PRO A 665 -2.58 0.12 -20.21
C PRO A 665 -1.29 -0.51 -20.76
N ASP A 666 -0.49 -1.10 -19.87
CA ASP A 666 0.62 -1.98 -20.25
C ASP A 666 0.08 -3.38 -20.60
N TRP A 667 -0.18 -3.60 -21.88
CA TRP A 667 -0.71 -4.87 -22.39
C TRP A 667 0.22 -6.07 -22.14
N ASN A 668 1.53 -5.85 -22.05
CA ASN A 668 2.49 -6.93 -21.79
C ASN A 668 2.42 -7.38 -20.32
N ALA A 669 2.37 -6.42 -19.40
CA ALA A 669 2.20 -6.69 -17.97
C ALA A 669 0.86 -7.39 -17.68
N LEU A 670 -0.21 -7.00 -18.39
CA LEU A 670 -1.54 -7.61 -18.25
C LEU A 670 -1.62 -9.06 -18.76
N GLU A 671 -0.75 -9.47 -19.68
CA GLU A 671 -0.68 -10.85 -20.16
C GLU A 671 0.17 -11.75 -19.27
N ALA A 672 1.22 -11.21 -18.63
CA ALA A 672 2.08 -11.95 -17.70
C ALA A 672 1.40 -12.32 -16.37
N ALA A 673 0.28 -11.66 -16.04
CA ALA A 673 -0.52 -11.91 -14.83
C ALA A 673 -1.56 -13.05 -15.00
N LYS A 674 -1.66 -13.67 -16.19
CA LYS A 674 -2.45 -14.89 -16.44
C LYS A 674 -1.64 -16.13 -16.13
#